data_AF-A0A5C1QBW0-F1
#
_entry.id   AF-A0A5C1QBW0-F1
#
_cell.length_a   1.000
_cell.length_b   1.000
_cell.length_c   1.000
_cell.angle_alpha   90.00
_cell.angle_beta   90.00
_cell.angle_gamma   90.00
#
_symmetry.space_group_name_H-M   'P 1'
#
loop_
_entity.id
_entity.type
_entity.pdbx_description
1 polymer ?
#
loop_
_entity_poly.entity_id
_entity_poly.type
_entity_poly.pdbx_seq_one_letter_code
_entity_poly.pdbx_strand_id
1 'polypeptide(L)'
;MVLGNGGAQSWKGGNALNVTFVVTNDCNLICNYCYVCNRDEILRMPFNVAKDAVDYIINNSDKFDFDSVMFDFIGGEPFIEIDLISKLCDYIKNKLYVEKHRWFGNFQFSISTNGLLYKTDKVQKFIKSNKEILGIGFSIDGNKDKHDLQRIYKNGKGSYDDVMSNFDLYRSQFPGIQSTKATFSHEDLVYLKDSILSLWENGIEEVNSNIVYEDVWVEGDPEIFEKQLKELADTIIEKELYNNFECTFFDPSLGRPLNGRNNNWCSCGDNMIAVDYKGDFFPCNRFTSATLSNKKERIIGNIKTGIDANKRRAYRALTSSHQSQSKCLECDIASGCSWCQGYNYDESATGTIFHRATYICKMHEARVSANNYFWSQLALKKSIDKGILRGRSKHLYIMLSNNVIEHCSYSSDDVLTRSIDPEILIEAFEFAKNNNFCPIILSPKTGVSNELQPILAQNLFYEISNEGKESNKIIVLSNETENEYQNTIIHLDKSNIVGLGTKIIDLLQVSTRVNIIVKDFSTMNNQDFILYENELLSVVPFLSSQFNNRRFLKEVNVITDRLMINNMSNCKAGDKSLTVSPEGNIFPCAAFYFDNAIGIMGNVKTGLTDNNLDRYKLHSSSLCENCTAYHCKRCIYDNIKNTSEITVPTQEQCELSYREMNVSRILKENIDNKFIDNKLSEIKFNDSLDPLDKLLTTVKLVRN
;
A
#
# COMPACT_ATOMS: atom_id res chain seq x y z
N MET A 1 5.22 5.38 -12.41
CA MET A 1 3.78 5.09 -12.36
C MET A 1 3.40 4.72 -10.94
N VAL A 2 2.78 5.64 -10.22
CA VAL A 2 2.03 5.33 -8.99
C VAL A 2 0.66 4.90 -9.50
N LEU A 3 0.33 3.61 -9.38
CA LEU A 3 -1.05 3.13 -9.48
C LEU A 3 -1.79 3.62 -8.22
N GLY A 4 -2.05 4.92 -8.19
CA GLY A 4 -3.12 5.50 -7.41
C GLY A 4 -4.19 5.79 -8.43
N ASN A 5 -5.16 4.87 -8.50
CA ASN A 5 -6.34 4.78 -9.36
C ASN A 5 -6.39 3.40 -10.00
N GLY A 6 -6.69 2.39 -9.17
CA GLY A 6 -7.52 1.30 -9.69
C GLY A 6 -8.87 1.93 -9.99
N GLY A 7 -9.27 1.91 -11.25
CA GLY A 7 -10.49 2.51 -11.77
C GLY A 7 -10.25 3.69 -12.71
N ALA A 8 -10.64 3.49 -13.97
CA ALA A 8 -10.52 4.32 -15.16
C ALA A 8 -9.11 4.87 -15.42
N GLN A 9 -8.56 4.56 -16.62
CA GLN A 9 -7.39 5.30 -17.12
C GLN A 9 -7.69 6.79 -17.13
N SER A 10 -7.22 7.51 -16.11
CA SER A 10 -7.28 8.97 -16.08
C SER A 10 -6.61 9.50 -17.34
N TRP A 11 -7.24 10.50 -17.99
CA TRP A 11 -6.71 11.07 -19.23
C TRP A 11 -5.24 11.47 -19.07
N LYS A 12 -4.40 11.05 -20.03
CA LYS A 12 -2.92 11.20 -20.00
C LYS A 12 -2.24 10.61 -18.74
N GLY A 13 -2.84 9.58 -18.13
CA GLY A 13 -2.30 8.92 -16.93
C GLY A 13 -2.27 9.82 -15.69
N GLY A 14 -3.11 10.87 -15.65
CA GLY A 14 -3.16 11.83 -14.55
C GLY A 14 -2.09 12.92 -14.61
N ASN A 15 -1.27 12.94 -15.68
CA ASN A 15 -0.23 13.93 -15.90
C ASN A 15 -0.74 15.13 -16.72
N ALA A 16 -1.78 15.78 -16.19
CA ALA A 16 -2.38 16.98 -16.76
C ALA A 16 -2.64 18.02 -15.67
N LEU A 17 -2.58 19.30 -16.05
CA LEU A 17 -3.12 20.37 -15.22
C LEU A 17 -4.65 20.25 -15.19
N ASN A 18 -5.25 20.06 -14.02
CA ASN A 18 -6.69 20.07 -13.83
C ASN A 18 -7.15 21.43 -13.29
N VAL A 19 -7.92 22.14 -14.09
CA VAL A 19 -8.53 23.43 -13.73
C VAL A 19 -10.02 23.23 -13.56
N THR A 20 -10.47 23.26 -12.31
CA THR A 20 -11.88 23.11 -11.96
C THR A 20 -12.60 24.46 -11.89
N PHE A 21 -13.61 24.66 -12.72
CA PHE A 21 -14.53 25.79 -12.65
C PHE A 21 -15.74 25.41 -11.80
N VAL A 22 -15.91 26.10 -10.67
CA VAL A 22 -17.11 25.96 -9.83
C VAL A 22 -18.18 26.89 -10.40
N VAL A 23 -18.99 26.36 -11.32
CA VAL A 23 -19.91 27.19 -12.14
C VAL A 23 -21.17 27.61 -11.37
N THR A 24 -21.61 26.80 -10.42
CA THR A 24 -22.76 27.09 -9.55
C THR A 24 -22.72 26.25 -8.28
N ASN A 25 -23.38 26.64 -7.19
CA ASN A 25 -23.72 25.72 -6.09
C ASN A 25 -25.20 25.29 -6.10
N ASP A 26 -25.99 25.75 -7.08
CA ASP A 26 -27.38 25.36 -7.28
C ASP A 26 -27.45 23.92 -7.81
N CYS A 27 -28.48 23.19 -7.38
CA CYS A 27 -28.73 21.82 -7.77
C CYS A 27 -30.23 21.53 -7.78
N ASN A 28 -30.65 20.63 -8.65
CA ASN A 28 -32.00 20.07 -8.69
C ASN A 28 -32.22 18.92 -7.68
N LEU A 29 -31.15 18.44 -7.04
CA LEU A 29 -31.16 17.46 -5.95
C LEU A 29 -30.71 18.08 -4.62
N ILE A 30 -31.01 17.39 -3.52
CA ILE A 30 -30.53 17.68 -2.17
C ILE A 30 -29.96 16.40 -1.55
N CYS A 31 -28.86 15.89 -2.10
CA CYS A 31 -28.33 14.61 -1.64
C CYS A 31 -27.86 14.68 -0.18
N ASN A 32 -28.15 13.67 0.63
CA ASN A 32 -27.92 13.72 2.08
C ASN A 32 -26.44 13.85 2.46
N TYR A 33 -25.53 13.20 1.73
CA TYR A 33 -24.08 13.30 1.95
C TYR A 33 -23.42 14.48 1.21
N CYS A 34 -24.17 15.32 0.49
CA CYS A 34 -23.58 16.35 -0.36
C CYS A 34 -22.96 17.48 0.46
N TYR A 35 -21.66 17.71 0.30
CA TYR A 35 -20.96 18.81 0.95
C TYR A 35 -21.05 20.15 0.19
N VAL A 36 -21.62 20.19 -1.02
CA VAL A 36 -21.66 21.38 -1.90
C VAL A 36 -23.00 22.13 -1.80
N CYS A 37 -24.10 21.38 -1.71
CA CYS A 37 -25.45 21.91 -1.80
C CYS A 37 -25.99 22.32 -0.43
N ASN A 38 -27.21 22.89 -0.39
CA ASN A 38 -27.91 23.31 0.83
C ASN A 38 -27.21 24.48 1.58
N ARG A 39 -26.84 25.52 0.84
CA ARG A 39 -26.34 26.79 1.38
C ARG A 39 -27.41 27.88 1.23
N ASP A 40 -27.40 28.86 2.13
CA ASP A 40 -28.36 29.97 2.10
C ASP A 40 -28.24 30.85 0.84
N GLU A 41 -27.02 30.97 0.30
CA GLU A 41 -26.73 31.78 -0.87
C GLU A 41 -26.51 30.92 -2.12
N ILE A 42 -27.19 31.26 -3.22
CA ILE A 42 -26.96 30.66 -4.54
C ILE A 42 -25.88 31.45 -5.28
N LEU A 43 -24.81 30.75 -5.65
CA LEU A 43 -23.63 31.28 -6.32
C LEU A 43 -23.65 30.83 -7.78
N ARG A 44 -23.46 31.77 -8.72
CA ARG A 44 -23.41 31.47 -10.17
C ARG A 44 -22.28 32.26 -10.83
N MET A 45 -21.45 31.57 -11.61
CA MET A 45 -20.28 32.15 -12.26
C MET A 45 -20.65 33.00 -13.48
N PRO A 46 -20.31 34.30 -13.52
CA PRO A 46 -20.50 35.11 -14.72
C PRO A 46 -19.54 34.72 -15.85
N PHE A 47 -20.00 34.82 -17.11
CA PHE A 47 -19.16 34.49 -18.27
C PHE A 47 -17.86 35.30 -18.34
N ASN A 48 -17.88 36.60 -17.99
CA ASN A 48 -16.68 37.42 -18.00
C ASN A 48 -15.65 36.93 -16.98
N VAL A 49 -16.07 36.50 -15.79
CA VAL A 49 -15.18 35.93 -14.78
C VAL A 49 -14.57 34.61 -15.27
N ALA A 50 -15.40 33.72 -15.82
CA ALA A 50 -14.93 32.45 -16.38
C ALA A 50 -13.93 32.65 -17.53
N LYS A 51 -14.22 33.61 -18.42
CA LYS A 51 -13.36 33.99 -19.53
C LYS A 51 -12.03 34.56 -19.04
N ASP A 52 -12.06 35.48 -18.07
CA ASP A 52 -10.86 36.09 -17.50
C ASP A 52 -9.99 35.06 -16.75
N ALA A 53 -10.61 34.04 -16.13
CA ALA A 53 -9.89 32.91 -15.56
C ALA A 53 -9.16 32.09 -16.64
N VAL A 54 -9.83 31.77 -17.75
CA VAL A 54 -9.21 31.10 -18.91
C VAL A 54 -8.06 31.93 -19.48
N ASP A 55 -8.27 33.24 -19.65
CA ASP A 55 -7.23 34.16 -20.08
C ASP A 55 -6.01 34.11 -19.16
N TYR A 56 -6.23 34.18 -17.85
CA TYR A 56 -5.17 34.09 -16.87
C TYR A 56 -4.39 32.78 -17.02
N ILE A 57 -5.08 31.64 -17.05
CA ILE A 57 -4.46 30.31 -17.07
C ILE A 57 -3.62 30.10 -18.33
N ILE A 58 -4.16 30.45 -19.51
CA ILE A 58 -3.46 30.29 -20.78
C ILE A 58 -2.27 31.25 -20.86
N ASN A 59 -2.47 32.53 -20.53
CA ASN A 59 -1.38 33.53 -20.58
C ASN A 59 -0.27 33.26 -19.55
N ASN A 60 -0.54 32.43 -18.54
CA ASN A 60 0.42 32.04 -17.51
C ASN A 60 0.71 30.54 -17.53
N SER A 61 0.56 29.87 -18.68
CA SER A 61 0.77 28.43 -18.80
C SER A 61 2.15 27.98 -18.35
N ASP A 62 3.16 28.85 -18.45
CA ASP A 62 4.55 28.56 -18.06
C ASP A 62 4.72 28.42 -16.54
N LYS A 63 3.73 28.88 -15.75
CA LYS A 63 3.67 28.65 -14.29
C LYS A 63 3.19 27.23 -13.94
N PHE A 64 2.86 26.42 -14.94
CA PHE A 64 2.36 25.06 -14.82
C PHE A 64 3.21 24.12 -15.68
N ASP A 65 3.86 23.16 -15.03
CA ASP A 65 4.76 22.22 -15.71
C ASP A 65 4.01 21.00 -16.27
N PHE A 66 3.03 21.27 -17.14
CA PHE A 66 2.18 20.25 -17.76
C PHE A 66 1.95 20.53 -19.25
N ASP A 67 2.18 19.53 -20.09
CA ASP A 67 1.95 19.61 -21.55
C ASP A 67 0.49 19.38 -21.95
N SER A 68 -0.37 19.10 -20.97
CA SER A 68 -1.79 18.87 -21.19
C SER A 68 -2.64 19.49 -20.08
N VAL A 69 -3.86 19.92 -20.44
CA VAL A 69 -4.78 20.58 -19.52
C VAL A 69 -6.19 19.99 -19.60
N MET A 70 -6.79 19.74 -18.45
CA MET A 70 -8.19 19.40 -18.29
C MET A 70 -8.94 20.60 -17.73
N PHE A 71 -9.96 21.06 -18.45
CA PHE A 71 -10.91 22.04 -17.97
C PHE A 71 -12.12 21.29 -17.42
N ASP A 72 -12.20 21.20 -16.10
CA ASP A 72 -13.23 20.46 -15.38
C ASP A 72 -14.33 21.43 -14.90
N PHE A 73 -15.59 21.08 -15.12
CA PHE A 73 -16.74 21.87 -14.69
C PHE A 73 -17.49 21.13 -13.60
N ILE A 74 -17.58 21.77 -12.44
CA ILE A 74 -18.29 21.26 -11.27
C ILE A 74 -19.26 22.29 -10.73
N GLY A 75 -20.15 21.86 -9.85
CA GLY A 75 -21.01 22.74 -9.09
C GLY A 75 -21.87 21.95 -8.12
N GLY A 76 -23.07 22.46 -7.83
CA GLY A 76 -24.18 21.60 -7.41
C GLY A 76 -24.57 20.67 -8.55
N GLU A 77 -25.17 21.23 -9.62
CA GLU A 77 -25.35 20.54 -10.91
C GLU A 77 -24.86 21.43 -12.08
N PRO A 78 -23.74 21.09 -12.75
CA PRO A 78 -23.16 21.94 -13.78
C PRO A 78 -24.04 22.09 -15.03
N PHE A 79 -24.90 21.12 -15.38
CA PHE A 79 -25.78 21.26 -16.55
C PHE A 79 -26.86 22.32 -16.40
N ILE A 80 -27.12 22.85 -15.19
CA ILE A 80 -27.94 24.06 -15.01
C ILE A 80 -27.30 25.26 -15.74
N GLU A 81 -25.97 25.31 -15.79
CA GLU A 81 -25.18 26.38 -16.39
C GLU A 81 -24.61 26.00 -17.77
N ILE A 82 -25.28 25.11 -18.51
CA ILE A 82 -24.77 24.59 -19.79
C ILE A 82 -24.52 25.68 -20.84
N ASP A 83 -25.29 26.77 -20.85
CA ASP A 83 -25.07 27.88 -21.79
C ASP A 83 -23.75 28.60 -21.50
N LEU A 84 -23.42 28.81 -20.21
CA LEU A 84 -22.13 29.35 -19.77
C LEU A 84 -20.99 28.42 -20.18
N ILE A 85 -21.11 27.13 -19.85
CA ILE A 85 -20.10 26.11 -20.14
C ILE A 85 -19.85 26.03 -21.64
N SER A 86 -20.92 25.92 -22.45
CA SER A 86 -20.81 25.84 -23.91
C SER A 86 -20.08 27.05 -24.49
N LYS A 87 -20.45 28.26 -24.05
CA LYS A 87 -19.82 29.49 -24.51
C LYS A 87 -18.34 29.55 -24.10
N LEU A 88 -17.99 29.08 -22.91
CA LEU A 88 -16.61 29.05 -22.44
C LEU A 88 -15.77 28.00 -23.18
N CYS A 89 -16.31 26.82 -23.45
CA CYS A 89 -15.63 25.80 -24.25
C CYS A 89 -15.31 26.28 -25.66
N ASP A 90 -16.25 26.97 -26.32
CA ASP A 90 -16.01 27.60 -27.62
C ASP A 90 -14.92 28.67 -27.55
N TYR A 91 -14.93 29.48 -26.49
CA TYR A 91 -13.89 30.47 -26.23
C TYR A 91 -12.50 29.83 -26.04
N ILE A 92 -12.40 28.80 -25.21
CA ILE A 92 -11.14 28.06 -24.93
C ILE A 92 -10.57 27.50 -26.24
N LYS A 93 -11.39 26.78 -27.03
CA LYS A 93 -10.98 26.21 -28.33
C LYS A 93 -10.41 27.29 -29.25
N ASN A 94 -11.12 28.42 -29.37
CA ASN A 94 -10.73 29.50 -30.26
C ASN A 94 -9.43 30.18 -29.78
N LYS A 95 -9.33 30.48 -28.49
CA LYS A 95 -8.14 31.10 -27.90
C LYS A 95 -6.89 30.23 -28.06
N LEU A 96 -6.98 28.94 -27.72
CA LEU A 96 -5.87 27.99 -27.89
C LEU A 96 -5.41 27.90 -29.36
N TYR A 97 -6.36 27.90 -30.30
CA TYR A 97 -6.05 27.86 -31.73
C TYR A 97 -5.37 29.14 -32.22
N VAL A 98 -5.98 30.30 -31.95
CA VAL A 98 -5.49 31.61 -32.42
C VAL A 98 -4.11 31.93 -31.87
N GLU A 99 -3.86 31.60 -30.60
CA GLU A 99 -2.57 31.82 -29.94
C GLU A 99 -1.53 30.74 -30.29
N LYS A 100 -1.90 29.72 -31.08
CA LYS A 100 -1.06 28.54 -31.38
C LYS A 100 -0.47 27.93 -30.10
N HIS A 101 -1.31 27.88 -29.07
CA HIS A 101 -0.88 27.52 -27.72
C HIS A 101 -0.46 26.04 -27.65
N ARG A 102 0.52 25.70 -26.81
CA ARG A 102 1.04 24.32 -26.68
C ARG A 102 -0.01 23.26 -26.31
N TRP A 103 -1.08 23.70 -25.62
CA TRP A 103 -2.20 22.84 -25.26
C TRP A 103 -3.21 22.63 -26.39
N PHE A 104 -3.09 23.32 -27.51
CA PHE A 104 -3.94 23.06 -28.68
C PHE A 104 -3.71 21.62 -29.16
N GLY A 105 -4.76 20.79 -29.14
CA GLY A 105 -4.69 19.34 -29.39
C GLY A 105 -4.29 18.47 -28.19
N ASN A 106 -3.96 19.08 -27.05
CA ASN A 106 -3.64 18.41 -25.78
C ASN A 106 -4.48 18.97 -24.62
N PHE A 107 -5.79 19.08 -24.82
CA PHE A 107 -6.73 19.47 -23.77
C PHE A 107 -8.00 18.61 -23.79
N GLN A 108 -8.69 18.56 -22.65
CA GLN A 108 -9.97 17.88 -22.49
C GLN A 108 -10.94 18.74 -21.67
N PHE A 109 -12.24 18.64 -21.96
CA PHE A 109 -13.31 19.10 -21.10
C PHE A 109 -13.81 17.95 -20.22
N SER A 110 -14.05 18.20 -18.95
CA SER A 110 -14.61 17.22 -18.00
C SER A 110 -15.84 17.81 -17.31
N ILE A 111 -16.89 17.01 -17.13
CA ILE A 111 -18.10 17.40 -16.39
C ILE A 111 -18.51 16.25 -15.47
N SER A 112 -18.75 16.56 -14.19
CA SER A 112 -19.38 15.63 -13.24
C SER A 112 -20.85 16.04 -13.03
N THR A 113 -21.80 15.17 -13.39
CA THR A 113 -23.24 15.47 -13.36
C THR A 113 -24.04 14.42 -12.58
N ASN A 114 -25.18 14.83 -12.02
CA ASN A 114 -26.19 13.92 -11.50
C ASN A 114 -27.03 13.25 -12.60
N GLY A 115 -26.91 13.70 -13.85
CA GLY A 115 -27.50 13.04 -15.02
C GLY A 115 -28.92 13.47 -15.37
N LEU A 116 -29.63 14.21 -14.52
CA LEU A 116 -31.05 14.53 -14.75
C LEU A 116 -31.32 15.44 -15.94
N LEU A 117 -30.37 16.33 -16.27
CA LEU A 117 -30.50 17.28 -17.38
C LEU A 117 -29.89 16.77 -18.69
N TYR A 118 -29.38 15.54 -18.70
CA TYR A 118 -28.59 15.02 -19.82
C TYR A 118 -29.34 15.04 -21.16
N LYS A 119 -30.61 14.64 -21.17
CA LYS A 119 -31.44 14.59 -22.40
C LYS A 119 -31.91 15.94 -22.92
N THR A 120 -31.66 17.05 -22.22
CA THR A 120 -32.13 18.36 -22.67
C THR A 120 -31.46 18.79 -23.99
N ASP A 121 -32.20 19.49 -24.86
CA ASP A 121 -31.70 19.91 -26.18
C ASP A 121 -30.39 20.72 -26.10
N LYS A 122 -30.26 21.58 -25.08
CA LYS A 122 -29.05 22.39 -24.86
C LYS A 122 -27.83 21.52 -24.53
N VAL A 123 -27.99 20.54 -23.63
CA VAL A 123 -26.92 19.61 -23.26
C VAL A 123 -26.54 18.70 -24.43
N GLN A 124 -27.52 18.17 -25.15
CA GLN A 124 -27.27 17.33 -26.32
C GLN A 124 -26.56 18.09 -27.45
N LYS A 125 -26.91 19.36 -27.68
CA LYS A 125 -26.20 20.25 -28.61
C LYS A 125 -24.75 20.45 -28.18
N PHE A 126 -24.51 20.73 -26.90
CA PHE A 126 -23.16 20.88 -26.35
C PHE A 126 -22.32 19.61 -26.52
N ILE A 127 -22.87 18.44 -26.19
CA ILE A 127 -22.20 17.14 -26.32
C ILE A 127 -21.80 16.90 -27.77
N LYS A 128 -22.74 17.08 -28.72
CA LYS A 128 -22.48 16.90 -30.15
C LYS A 128 -21.31 17.76 -30.64
N SER A 129 -21.18 18.98 -30.14
CA SER A 129 -20.12 19.92 -30.53
C SER A 129 -18.75 19.65 -29.88
N ASN A 130 -18.67 18.80 -28.84
CA ASN A 130 -17.44 18.60 -28.06
C ASN A 130 -17.08 17.13 -27.83
N LYS A 131 -17.81 16.19 -28.43
CA LYS A 131 -17.78 14.75 -28.13
C LYS A 131 -16.37 14.14 -28.04
N GLU A 132 -15.50 14.45 -28.99
CA GLU A 132 -14.14 13.87 -29.08
C GLU A 132 -13.19 14.29 -27.96
N ILE A 133 -13.51 15.39 -27.26
CA ILE A 133 -12.66 15.99 -26.22
C ILE A 133 -13.42 16.18 -24.91
N LEU A 134 -14.57 15.51 -24.74
CA LEU A 134 -15.44 15.64 -23.58
C LEU A 134 -15.49 14.33 -22.78
N GLY A 135 -15.08 14.40 -21.52
CA GLY A 135 -15.35 13.38 -20.50
C GLY A 135 -16.57 13.78 -19.66
N ILE A 136 -17.45 12.83 -19.40
CA ILE A 136 -18.63 13.04 -18.53
C ILE A 136 -18.66 11.92 -17.50
N GLY A 137 -18.65 12.30 -16.22
CA GLY A 137 -18.88 11.39 -15.09
C GLY A 137 -20.34 11.45 -14.66
N PHE A 138 -21.03 10.31 -14.73
CA PHE A 138 -22.39 10.15 -14.20
C PHE A 138 -22.33 9.72 -12.75
N SER A 139 -23.15 10.35 -11.91
CA SER A 139 -23.18 10.05 -10.48
C SER A 139 -24.35 9.11 -10.16
N ILE A 140 -24.09 7.80 -10.17
CA ILE A 140 -25.08 6.75 -9.92
C ILE A 140 -24.55 5.85 -8.80
N ASP A 141 -25.25 5.82 -7.68
CA ASP A 141 -24.75 5.17 -6.46
C ASP A 141 -24.96 3.66 -6.40
N GLY A 142 -25.78 3.05 -7.26
CA GLY A 142 -26.10 1.64 -7.15
C GLY A 142 -27.50 1.28 -7.63
N ASN A 143 -28.12 0.37 -6.90
CA ASN A 143 -29.52 0.00 -7.08
C ASN A 143 -30.46 1.16 -6.70
N LYS A 144 -31.74 1.00 -7.03
CA LYS A 144 -32.77 2.02 -6.79
C LYS A 144 -32.86 2.43 -5.33
N ASP A 145 -32.93 1.45 -4.42
CA ASP A 145 -33.14 1.71 -2.99
C ASP A 145 -32.01 2.56 -2.39
N LYS A 146 -30.75 2.22 -2.67
CA LYS A 146 -29.61 3.03 -2.25
C LYS A 146 -29.62 4.41 -2.90
N HIS A 147 -29.80 4.46 -4.22
CA HIS A 147 -29.73 5.72 -4.94
C HIS A 147 -30.82 6.69 -4.46
N ASP A 148 -32.05 6.23 -4.32
CA ASP A 148 -33.19 7.05 -3.89
C ASP A 148 -33.13 7.39 -2.39
N LEU A 149 -32.41 6.62 -1.57
CA LEU A 149 -32.13 6.98 -0.17
C LEU A 149 -31.26 8.24 -0.09
N GLN A 150 -30.23 8.33 -0.94
CA GLN A 150 -29.23 9.39 -0.83
C GLN A 150 -29.43 10.56 -1.79
N ARG A 151 -29.91 10.30 -3.01
CA ARG A 151 -30.05 11.29 -4.10
C ARG A 151 -31.51 11.61 -4.32
N ILE A 152 -32.02 12.53 -3.50
CA ILE A 152 -33.41 12.95 -3.52
C ILE A 152 -33.59 14.32 -4.16
N TYR A 153 -34.72 14.50 -4.82
CA TYR A 153 -35.23 15.81 -5.20
C TYR A 153 -35.55 16.65 -3.95
N LYS A 154 -35.65 17.98 -4.12
CA LYS A 154 -36.04 18.91 -3.04
C LYS A 154 -37.40 18.61 -2.40
N ASN A 155 -38.24 17.81 -3.05
CA ASN A 155 -39.54 17.35 -2.54
C ASN A 155 -39.49 15.97 -1.85
N GLY A 156 -38.30 15.38 -1.69
CA GLY A 156 -38.09 14.07 -1.06
C GLY A 156 -38.29 12.86 -1.97
N LYS A 157 -38.68 13.03 -3.24
CA LYS A 157 -38.75 11.92 -4.21
C LYS A 157 -37.33 11.47 -4.59
N GLY A 158 -37.11 10.16 -4.76
CA GLY A 158 -35.87 9.62 -5.34
C GLY A 158 -35.69 9.94 -6.83
N SER A 159 -34.43 9.99 -7.29
CA SER A 159 -34.06 10.35 -8.67
C SER A 159 -33.67 9.21 -9.60
N TYR A 160 -33.62 7.97 -9.12
CA TYR A 160 -33.01 6.84 -9.83
C TYR A 160 -33.59 6.61 -11.24
N ASP A 161 -34.91 6.49 -11.38
CA ASP A 161 -35.55 6.12 -12.65
C ASP A 161 -35.28 7.19 -13.73
N ASP A 162 -35.32 8.46 -13.32
CA ASP A 162 -35.08 9.61 -14.19
C ASP A 162 -33.60 9.66 -14.62
N VAL A 163 -32.67 9.36 -13.70
CA VAL A 163 -31.23 9.28 -13.99
C VAL A 163 -30.90 8.09 -14.91
N MET A 164 -31.43 6.90 -14.63
CA MET A 164 -31.16 5.69 -15.42
C MET A 164 -31.69 5.79 -16.85
N SER A 165 -32.88 6.36 -17.02
CA SER A 165 -33.43 6.67 -18.35
C SER A 165 -32.48 7.55 -19.17
N ASN A 166 -31.82 8.52 -18.51
CA ASN A 166 -30.85 9.40 -19.13
C ASN A 166 -29.50 8.72 -19.39
N PHE A 167 -29.10 7.83 -18.48
CA PHE A 167 -27.86 7.05 -18.59
C PHE A 167 -27.84 6.12 -19.82
N ASP A 168 -28.98 5.55 -20.20
CA ASP A 168 -29.06 4.73 -21.43
C ASP A 168 -28.65 5.50 -22.69
N LEU A 169 -29.07 6.76 -22.79
CA LEU A 169 -28.64 7.62 -23.90
C LEU A 169 -27.13 7.88 -23.82
N TYR A 170 -26.60 8.17 -22.63
CA TYR A 170 -25.16 8.38 -22.44
C TYR A 170 -24.34 7.18 -22.89
N ARG A 171 -24.73 5.98 -22.47
CA ARG A 171 -24.07 4.72 -22.84
C ARG A 171 -24.06 4.49 -24.35
N SER A 172 -25.16 4.82 -25.03
CA SER A 172 -25.21 4.74 -26.51
C SER A 172 -24.28 5.74 -27.21
N GLN A 173 -24.01 6.89 -26.57
CA GLN A 173 -23.19 7.95 -27.13
C GLN A 173 -21.70 7.77 -26.83
N PHE A 174 -21.36 7.20 -25.68
CA PHE A 174 -19.99 7.00 -25.18
C PHE A 174 -19.71 5.51 -24.88
N PRO A 175 -19.67 4.64 -25.90
CA PRO A 175 -19.40 3.22 -25.69
C PRO A 175 -18.00 2.99 -25.12
N GLY A 176 -17.88 2.13 -24.11
CA GLY A 176 -16.60 1.76 -23.50
C GLY A 176 -15.97 2.81 -22.56
N ILE A 177 -16.57 3.99 -22.39
CA ILE A 177 -16.14 5.01 -21.43
C ILE A 177 -17.28 5.20 -20.43
N GLN A 178 -17.31 4.38 -19.38
CA GLN A 178 -18.38 4.39 -18.40
C GLN A 178 -17.78 4.43 -17.00
N SER A 179 -17.38 5.62 -16.55
CA SER A 179 -16.99 5.82 -15.16
C SER A 179 -18.19 6.32 -14.37
N THR A 180 -18.66 5.53 -13.40
CA THR A 180 -19.56 6.03 -12.35
C THR A 180 -18.76 6.45 -11.12
N LYS A 181 -19.33 7.33 -10.31
CA LYS A 181 -18.88 7.58 -8.94
C LYS A 181 -20.01 7.18 -7.98
N ALA A 182 -19.79 6.09 -7.26
CA ALA A 182 -20.64 5.67 -6.16
C ALA A 182 -20.04 6.11 -4.83
N THR A 183 -20.86 6.67 -3.95
CA THR A 183 -20.46 7.04 -2.59
C THR A 183 -21.23 6.20 -1.59
N PHE A 184 -20.58 5.72 -0.53
CA PHE A 184 -21.19 4.96 0.55
C PHE A 184 -21.01 5.69 1.90
N SER A 185 -22.06 5.70 2.70
CA SER A 185 -22.15 6.31 4.03
C SER A 185 -22.80 5.31 5.00
N HIS A 186 -22.80 5.61 6.30
CA HIS A 186 -23.40 4.78 7.35
C HIS A 186 -24.77 4.18 6.95
N GLU A 187 -25.72 5.03 6.54
CA GLU A 187 -27.11 4.63 6.27
C GLU A 187 -27.27 3.68 5.08
N ASP A 188 -26.30 3.62 4.18
CA ASP A 188 -26.41 2.89 2.91
C ASP A 188 -25.44 1.72 2.73
N LEU A 189 -24.59 1.45 3.73
CA LEU A 189 -23.63 0.33 3.70
C LEU A 189 -24.30 -1.00 3.40
N VAL A 190 -25.50 -1.23 3.95
CA VAL A 190 -26.28 -2.47 3.79
C VAL A 190 -26.64 -2.78 2.33
N TYR A 191 -26.57 -1.80 1.44
CA TYR A 191 -26.86 -1.96 0.02
C TYR A 191 -25.62 -2.11 -0.85
N LEU A 192 -24.42 -2.20 -0.27
CA LEU A 192 -23.17 -2.15 -1.03
C LEU A 192 -23.07 -3.22 -2.10
N LYS A 193 -23.26 -4.49 -1.73
CA LYS A 193 -23.14 -5.61 -2.69
C LYS A 193 -24.09 -5.39 -3.87
N ASP A 194 -25.37 -5.22 -3.58
CA ASP A 194 -26.42 -5.13 -4.60
C ASP A 194 -26.25 -3.88 -5.46
N SER A 195 -25.69 -2.81 -4.88
CA SER A 195 -25.35 -1.58 -5.61
C SER A 195 -24.25 -1.80 -6.64
N ILE A 196 -23.15 -2.45 -6.26
CA ILE A 196 -22.05 -2.74 -7.19
C ILE A 196 -22.53 -3.68 -8.30
N LEU A 197 -23.25 -4.76 -7.94
CA LEU A 197 -23.82 -5.70 -8.91
C LEU A 197 -24.78 -5.00 -9.89
N SER A 198 -25.65 -4.12 -9.38
CA SER A 198 -26.58 -3.36 -10.21
C SER A 198 -25.86 -2.44 -11.21
N LEU A 199 -24.75 -1.81 -10.80
CA LEU A 199 -23.96 -0.97 -11.72
C LEU A 199 -23.33 -1.81 -12.84
N TRP A 200 -22.81 -2.99 -12.52
CA TRP A 200 -22.28 -3.93 -13.51
C TRP A 200 -23.35 -4.46 -14.47
N GLU A 201 -24.53 -4.82 -13.95
CA GLU A 201 -25.68 -5.24 -14.77
C GLU A 201 -26.13 -4.14 -15.74
N ASN A 202 -25.97 -2.87 -15.37
CA ASN A 202 -26.26 -1.72 -16.23
C ASN A 202 -25.13 -1.38 -17.23
N GLY A 203 -24.04 -2.16 -17.25
CA GLY A 203 -22.95 -2.04 -18.23
C GLY A 203 -21.78 -1.15 -17.78
N ILE A 204 -21.73 -0.76 -16.51
CA ILE A 204 -20.64 0.05 -15.96
C ILE A 204 -19.52 -0.88 -15.52
N GLU A 205 -18.60 -1.24 -16.42
CA GLU A 205 -17.60 -2.29 -16.17
C GLU A 205 -16.61 -1.99 -15.02
N GLU A 206 -16.22 -0.73 -14.88
CA GLU A 206 -15.33 -0.27 -13.80
C GLU A 206 -16.10 0.59 -12.80
N VAL A 207 -16.26 0.08 -11.58
CA VAL A 207 -16.98 0.80 -10.52
C VAL A 207 -16.02 1.45 -9.54
N ASN A 208 -15.91 2.78 -9.67
CA ASN A 208 -15.17 3.64 -8.76
C ASN A 208 -16.03 4.02 -7.55
N SER A 209 -15.71 3.42 -6.40
CA SER A 209 -16.42 3.65 -5.16
C SER A 209 -15.56 4.34 -4.11
N ASN A 210 -16.16 5.29 -3.40
CA ASN A 210 -15.58 5.89 -2.20
C ASN A 210 -16.53 5.73 -1.02
N ILE A 211 -15.96 5.77 0.19
CA ILE A 211 -16.71 5.98 1.42
C ILE A 211 -16.64 7.47 1.80
N VAL A 212 -17.60 7.94 2.58
CA VAL A 212 -17.59 9.30 3.17
C VAL A 212 -16.34 9.46 4.06
N TYR A 213 -15.65 10.59 3.93
CA TYR A 213 -14.42 10.84 4.70
C TYR A 213 -14.70 11.46 6.08
N GLU A 214 -15.85 12.10 6.18
CA GLU A 214 -16.41 12.79 7.33
C GLU A 214 -16.72 11.82 8.50
N ASP A 215 -16.81 12.37 9.71
CA ASP A 215 -17.13 11.62 10.94
C ASP A 215 -18.62 11.26 11.02
N VAL A 216 -19.04 10.30 10.18
CA VAL A 216 -20.42 9.80 10.09
C VAL A 216 -20.56 8.34 10.56
N TRP A 217 -19.44 7.70 10.87
CA TRP A 217 -19.39 6.25 11.13
C TRP A 217 -19.74 5.93 12.57
N VAL A 218 -20.55 4.88 12.75
CA VAL A 218 -20.97 4.41 14.08
C VAL A 218 -20.45 3.00 14.37
N GLU A 219 -20.63 2.54 15.61
CA GLU A 219 -20.30 1.18 16.02
C GLU A 219 -21.11 0.15 15.21
N GLY A 220 -20.44 -0.87 14.65
CA GLY A 220 -21.07 -1.87 13.78
C GLY A 220 -20.89 -1.64 12.27
N ASP A 221 -20.56 -0.42 11.85
CA ASP A 221 -20.36 -0.10 10.42
C ASP A 221 -19.22 -0.89 9.76
N PRO A 222 -18.04 -1.05 10.38
CA PRO A 222 -16.96 -1.85 9.81
C PRO A 222 -17.40 -3.30 9.55
N GLU A 223 -18.17 -3.89 10.46
CA GLU A 223 -18.66 -5.26 10.36
C GLU A 223 -19.68 -5.41 9.22
N ILE A 224 -20.60 -4.46 9.07
CA ILE A 224 -21.57 -4.43 7.96
C ILE A 224 -20.82 -4.28 6.63
N PHE A 225 -19.85 -3.36 6.57
CA PHE A 225 -19.07 -3.09 5.38
C PHE A 225 -18.23 -4.30 4.96
N GLU A 226 -17.52 -4.93 5.90
CA GLU A 226 -16.76 -6.16 5.64
C GLU A 226 -17.68 -7.29 5.16
N LYS A 227 -18.84 -7.48 5.82
CA LYS A 227 -19.82 -8.49 5.43
C LYS A 227 -20.29 -8.28 3.98
N GLN A 228 -20.71 -7.07 3.63
CA GLN A 228 -21.19 -6.74 2.29
C GLN A 228 -20.12 -6.96 1.22
N LEU A 229 -18.88 -6.56 1.50
CA LEU A 229 -17.76 -6.81 0.60
C LEU A 229 -17.45 -8.30 0.45
N LYS A 230 -17.55 -9.12 1.50
CA LYS A 230 -17.36 -10.57 1.38
C LYS A 230 -18.46 -11.25 0.59
N GLU A 231 -19.72 -10.88 0.81
CA GLU A 231 -20.82 -11.42 0.01
C GLU A 231 -20.69 -11.01 -1.47
N LEU A 232 -20.22 -9.79 -1.74
CA LEU A 232 -19.87 -9.34 -3.09
C LEU A 232 -18.72 -10.18 -3.67
N ALA A 233 -17.66 -10.41 -2.88
CA ALA A 233 -16.53 -11.26 -3.26
C ALA A 233 -16.97 -12.68 -3.65
N ASP A 234 -17.82 -13.31 -2.85
CA ASP A 234 -18.37 -14.64 -3.13
C ASP A 234 -19.15 -14.62 -4.45
N THR A 235 -20.01 -13.62 -4.64
CA THR A 235 -20.79 -13.47 -5.89
C THR A 235 -19.88 -13.29 -7.12
N ILE A 236 -18.82 -12.47 -7.01
CA ILE A 236 -17.85 -12.25 -8.09
C ILE A 236 -17.17 -13.56 -8.47
N ILE A 237 -16.77 -14.37 -7.49
CA ILE A 237 -16.05 -15.62 -7.72
C ILE A 237 -16.97 -16.68 -8.32
N GLU A 238 -18.18 -16.82 -7.77
CA GLU A 238 -19.18 -17.79 -8.22
C GLU A 238 -19.61 -17.54 -9.67
N LYS A 239 -19.84 -16.27 -10.02
CA LYS A 239 -20.27 -15.86 -11.36
C LYS A 239 -19.13 -15.50 -12.31
N GLU A 240 -17.88 -15.67 -11.86
CA GLU A 240 -16.66 -15.33 -12.61
C GLU A 240 -16.61 -13.89 -13.16
N LEU A 241 -17.17 -12.93 -12.41
CA LEU A 241 -17.28 -11.53 -12.83
C LEU A 241 -15.92 -10.84 -12.90
N TYR A 242 -14.90 -11.37 -12.23
CA TYR A 242 -13.53 -10.84 -12.23
C TYR A 242 -12.85 -10.85 -13.61
N ASN A 243 -13.43 -11.53 -14.61
CA ASN A 243 -12.94 -11.52 -16.00
C ASN A 243 -13.30 -10.24 -16.77
N ASN A 244 -14.42 -9.61 -16.40
CA ASN A 244 -15.03 -8.52 -17.18
C ASN A 244 -15.26 -7.25 -16.37
N PHE A 245 -15.20 -7.33 -15.04
CA PHE A 245 -15.59 -6.25 -14.14
C PHE A 245 -14.51 -5.95 -13.12
N GLU A 246 -14.34 -4.66 -12.82
CA GLU A 246 -13.43 -4.19 -11.79
C GLU A 246 -14.14 -3.35 -10.73
N CYS A 247 -13.70 -3.50 -9.49
CA CYS A 247 -14.16 -2.69 -8.35
C CYS A 247 -12.95 -2.27 -7.52
N THR A 248 -12.89 -0.99 -7.18
CA THR A 248 -11.77 -0.40 -6.43
C THR A 248 -11.59 -1.02 -5.04
N PHE A 249 -12.64 -1.61 -4.47
CA PHE A 249 -12.55 -2.31 -3.19
C PHE A 249 -11.64 -3.55 -3.21
N PHE A 250 -11.42 -4.15 -4.38
CA PHE A 250 -10.65 -5.39 -4.55
C PHE A 250 -9.27 -5.20 -5.21
N ASP A 251 -8.63 -4.04 -5.07
CA ASP A 251 -7.29 -3.84 -5.63
C ASP A 251 -6.24 -4.74 -4.90
N PRO A 252 -5.43 -5.53 -5.63
CA PRO A 252 -4.50 -6.50 -5.05
C PRO A 252 -3.32 -5.85 -4.29
N SER A 253 -3.12 -4.55 -4.44
CA SER A 253 -2.07 -3.79 -3.73
C SER A 253 -2.51 -3.22 -2.38
N LEU A 254 -3.81 -3.31 -2.04
CA LEU A 254 -4.37 -2.84 -0.76
C LEU A 254 -3.82 -3.61 0.44
N GLY A 255 -3.74 -2.95 1.59
CA GLY A 255 -3.42 -3.58 2.86
C GLY A 255 -1.94 -3.93 3.08
N ARG A 256 -1.04 -3.16 2.48
CA ARG A 256 0.42 -3.25 2.63
C ARG A 256 0.96 -2.00 3.37
N PRO A 257 2.17 -2.05 3.94
CA PRO A 257 2.80 -0.85 4.49
C PRO A 257 3.05 0.22 3.43
N LEU A 258 3.29 1.47 3.86
CA LEU A 258 3.73 2.53 2.94
C LEU A 258 5.06 2.15 2.27
N ASN A 259 5.14 2.31 0.96
CA ASN A 259 6.30 1.93 0.14
C ASN A 259 7.40 3.02 0.11
N GLY A 260 7.58 3.77 1.21
CA GLY A 260 8.56 4.85 1.33
C GLY A 260 8.28 6.10 0.47
N ARG A 261 7.21 6.10 -0.34
CA ARG A 261 6.79 7.31 -1.08
C ARG A 261 6.22 8.34 -0.12
N ASN A 262 6.76 9.54 -0.19
CA ASN A 262 6.41 10.65 0.69
C ASN A 262 5.82 11.82 -0.10
N ASN A 263 4.74 11.57 -0.83
CA ASN A 263 4.06 12.59 -1.64
C ASN A 263 2.68 12.88 -1.02
N ASN A 264 2.08 14.00 -1.43
CA ASN A 264 0.67 14.25 -1.17
C ASN A 264 -0.19 13.14 -1.81
N TRP A 265 -1.26 12.71 -1.11
CA TRP A 265 -2.18 11.68 -1.60
C TRP A 265 -2.92 12.10 -2.87
N CYS A 266 -3.35 13.37 -2.91
CA CYS A 266 -3.91 13.97 -4.11
C CYS A 266 -3.00 15.10 -4.60
N SER A 267 -3.30 15.65 -5.77
CA SER A 267 -2.49 16.70 -6.38
C SER A 267 -3.00 18.13 -6.09
N CYS A 268 -3.75 18.30 -4.99
CA CYS A 268 -4.33 19.57 -4.55
C CYS A 268 -3.26 20.67 -4.44
N GLY A 269 -3.47 21.79 -5.13
CA GLY A 269 -2.55 22.94 -5.15
C GLY A 269 -1.29 22.74 -5.98
N ASP A 270 -1.07 21.55 -6.55
CA ASP A 270 0.01 21.28 -7.49
C ASP A 270 -0.55 21.18 -8.92
N ASN A 271 -0.95 19.98 -9.40
CA ASN A 271 -1.59 19.85 -10.71
C ASN A 271 -3.09 20.16 -10.71
N MET A 272 -3.70 20.37 -9.54
CA MET A 272 -5.12 20.70 -9.40
C MET A 272 -5.27 22.11 -8.84
N ILE A 273 -6.14 22.89 -9.46
CA ILE A 273 -6.60 24.21 -8.97
C ILE A 273 -8.10 24.35 -9.26
N ALA A 274 -8.78 25.19 -8.48
CA ALA A 274 -10.17 25.56 -8.75
C ALA A 274 -10.35 27.08 -8.84
N VAL A 275 -11.40 27.52 -9.53
CA VAL A 275 -11.81 28.93 -9.64
C VAL A 275 -13.31 29.06 -9.41
N ASP A 276 -13.71 30.06 -8.64
CA ASP A 276 -15.11 30.33 -8.30
C ASP A 276 -15.72 31.52 -9.07
N TYR A 277 -16.97 31.84 -8.74
CA TYR A 277 -17.74 32.94 -9.33
C TYR A 277 -17.18 34.35 -9.08
N LYS A 278 -16.30 34.53 -8.08
CA LYS A 278 -15.59 35.80 -7.82
C LYS A 278 -14.27 35.89 -8.60
N GLY A 279 -13.86 34.78 -9.22
CA GLY A 279 -12.56 34.65 -9.85
C GLY A 279 -11.45 34.39 -8.83
N ASP A 280 -11.79 33.93 -7.63
CA ASP A 280 -10.79 33.52 -6.65
C ASP A 280 -10.27 32.12 -7.00
N PHE A 281 -8.95 31.94 -6.92
CA PHE A 281 -8.29 30.66 -7.12
C PHE A 281 -8.15 29.90 -5.80
N PHE A 282 -8.37 28.60 -5.86
CA PHE A 282 -8.30 27.67 -4.74
C PHE A 282 -7.37 26.50 -5.10
N PRO A 283 -6.75 25.84 -4.11
CA PRO A 283 -5.90 24.67 -4.36
C PRO A 283 -6.72 23.44 -4.84
N CYS A 284 -8.01 23.37 -4.49
CA CYS A 284 -9.01 22.50 -5.12
C CYS A 284 -10.41 22.98 -4.71
N ASN A 285 -11.47 22.37 -5.26
CA ASN A 285 -12.85 22.79 -4.96
C ASN A 285 -13.23 22.65 -3.47
N ARG A 286 -12.62 21.73 -2.72
CA ARG A 286 -12.92 21.47 -1.29
C ARG A 286 -12.44 22.59 -0.34
N PHE A 287 -11.80 23.63 -0.88
CA PHE A 287 -11.36 24.81 -0.10
C PHE A 287 -12.24 26.04 -0.36
N THR A 288 -13.35 25.89 -1.08
CA THR A 288 -14.32 26.95 -1.34
C THR A 288 -15.34 27.05 -0.21
N SER A 289 -15.92 28.23 -0.02
CA SER A 289 -17.01 28.46 0.96
C SER A 289 -18.23 27.57 0.75
N ALA A 290 -18.51 27.12 -0.47
CA ALA A 290 -19.61 26.20 -0.76
C ALA A 290 -19.39 24.80 -0.15
N THR A 291 -18.13 24.42 0.11
CA THR A 291 -17.75 23.03 0.42
C THR A 291 -17.26 22.79 1.84
N LEU A 292 -16.82 23.84 2.53
CA LEU A 292 -16.35 23.76 3.91
C LEU A 292 -17.52 23.96 4.88
N SER A 293 -17.49 23.26 6.00
CA SER A 293 -18.54 23.34 7.03
C SER A 293 -18.04 24.04 8.29
N ASN A 294 -16.76 23.87 8.63
CA ASN A 294 -16.21 24.29 9.91
C ASN A 294 -15.17 25.42 9.77
N LYS A 295 -14.57 25.59 8.58
CA LYS A 295 -13.51 26.58 8.31
C LYS A 295 -13.88 27.54 7.19
N LYS A 296 -13.11 28.64 7.15
CA LYS A 296 -13.18 29.63 6.07
C LYS A 296 -12.49 29.11 4.83
N GLU A 297 -12.92 29.60 3.68
CA GLU A 297 -12.29 29.30 2.39
C GLU A 297 -10.81 29.69 2.35
N ARG A 298 -10.00 28.95 1.58
CA ARG A 298 -8.56 29.22 1.43
C ARG A 298 -8.21 29.63 0.01
N ILE A 299 -8.24 30.94 -0.21
CA ILE A 299 -7.91 31.57 -1.48
C ILE A 299 -6.39 31.60 -1.68
N ILE A 300 -5.91 31.09 -2.82
CA ILE A 300 -4.50 31.13 -3.25
C ILE A 300 -4.23 32.21 -4.31
N GLY A 301 -5.24 32.95 -4.74
CA GLY A 301 -5.08 34.05 -5.69
C GLY A 301 -6.42 34.53 -6.25
N ASN A 302 -6.37 35.47 -7.19
CA ASN A 302 -7.55 35.94 -7.91
C ASN A 302 -7.19 36.16 -9.38
N ILE A 303 -8.13 36.03 -10.31
CA ILE A 303 -7.91 36.29 -11.75
C ILE A 303 -7.25 37.64 -12.05
N LYS A 304 -7.50 38.67 -11.23
CA LYS A 304 -6.94 40.03 -11.42
C LYS A 304 -5.49 40.15 -10.93
N THR A 305 -5.15 39.48 -9.83
CA THR A 305 -3.82 39.58 -9.18
C THR A 305 -2.93 38.37 -9.50
N GLY A 306 -3.51 37.32 -10.07
CA GLY A 306 -2.93 36.01 -10.26
C GLY A 306 -2.87 35.12 -9.02
N ILE A 307 -2.37 33.91 -9.24
CA ILE A 307 -2.05 32.92 -8.22
C ILE A 307 -0.80 33.35 -7.46
N ASP A 308 -0.93 33.47 -6.15
CA ASP A 308 0.14 33.78 -5.22
C ASP A 308 0.98 32.52 -4.96
N ALA A 309 2.24 32.56 -5.38
CA ALA A 309 3.17 31.45 -5.24
C ALA A 309 3.43 31.07 -3.78
N ASN A 310 3.43 32.03 -2.85
CA ASN A 310 3.64 31.77 -1.43
C ASN A 310 2.42 31.09 -0.80
N LYS A 311 1.20 31.51 -1.16
CA LYS A 311 -0.02 30.82 -0.71
C LYS A 311 -0.12 29.41 -1.28
N ARG A 312 0.28 29.20 -2.54
CA ARG A 312 0.31 27.89 -3.19
C ARG A 312 1.39 26.97 -2.60
N ARG A 313 2.53 27.52 -2.16
CA ARG A 313 3.69 26.76 -1.65
C ARG A 313 3.32 25.78 -0.53
N ALA A 314 2.39 26.13 0.34
CA ALA A 314 1.97 25.28 1.45
C ALA A 314 1.43 23.91 0.97
N TYR A 315 0.69 23.88 -0.15
CA TYR A 315 0.12 22.66 -0.71
C TYR A 315 1.14 21.82 -1.48
N ARG A 316 2.10 22.47 -2.15
CA ARG A 316 3.22 21.79 -2.82
C ARG A 316 4.24 21.21 -1.85
N ALA A 317 4.26 21.70 -0.62
CA ALA A 317 5.08 21.16 0.47
C ALA A 317 4.39 20.03 1.26
N LEU A 318 3.12 19.70 0.97
CA LEU A 318 2.43 18.61 1.63
C LEU A 318 3.04 17.26 1.25
N THR A 319 3.33 16.47 2.26
CA THR A 319 3.72 15.08 2.11
C THR A 319 2.95 14.20 3.09
N SER A 320 2.84 12.91 2.80
CA SER A 320 2.21 11.95 3.71
C SER A 320 2.84 11.96 5.11
N SER A 321 4.18 12.11 5.21
CA SER A 321 4.92 12.15 6.48
C SER A 321 4.64 13.39 7.34
N HIS A 322 4.45 14.56 6.73
CA HIS A 322 4.22 15.81 7.48
C HIS A 322 2.75 16.00 7.84
N GLN A 323 1.85 15.27 7.19
CA GLN A 323 0.42 15.35 7.45
C GLN A 323 -0.08 14.26 8.39
N SER A 324 0.56 13.10 8.39
CA SER A 324 0.11 11.93 9.14
C SER A 324 0.86 11.77 10.45
N GLN A 325 0.17 11.26 11.48
CA GLN A 325 0.78 10.84 12.74
C GLN A 325 1.60 9.56 12.56
N SER A 326 2.51 9.26 13.50
CA SER A 326 3.38 8.07 13.45
C SER A 326 2.59 6.77 13.26
N LYS A 327 1.43 6.64 13.93
CA LYS A 327 0.53 5.47 13.78
C LYS A 327 0.15 5.18 12.32
N CYS A 328 0.02 6.21 11.48
CA CYS A 328 -0.34 6.06 10.08
C CYS A 328 0.88 5.74 9.20
N LEU A 329 2.05 6.26 9.57
CA LEU A 329 3.31 6.02 8.84
C LEU A 329 3.85 4.60 9.09
N GLU A 330 3.58 4.09 10.29
CA GLU A 330 3.97 2.74 10.74
C GLU A 330 2.87 1.70 10.53
N CYS A 331 1.70 2.10 10.02
CA CYS A 331 0.57 1.21 9.80
C CYS A 331 0.91 0.13 8.77
N ASP A 332 0.76 -1.14 9.18
CA ASP A 332 1.10 -2.31 8.37
C ASP A 332 0.17 -2.52 7.16
N ILE A 333 -0.98 -1.83 7.16
CA ILE A 333 -2.01 -1.92 6.10
C ILE A 333 -2.29 -0.56 5.44
N ALA A 334 -1.36 0.40 5.52
CA ALA A 334 -1.58 1.78 5.09
C ALA A 334 -1.90 1.97 3.58
N SER A 335 -1.49 1.04 2.72
CA SER A 335 -1.74 1.15 1.27
C SER A 335 -3.23 1.13 0.96
N GLY A 336 -3.67 2.11 0.16
CA GLY A 336 -5.08 2.32 -0.15
C GLY A 336 -5.87 3.11 0.88
N CYS A 337 -5.28 3.47 2.02
CA CYS A 337 -5.92 4.34 3.01
C CYS A 337 -5.90 5.79 2.50
N SER A 338 -6.98 6.20 1.84
CA SER A 338 -7.13 7.50 1.20
C SER A 338 -7.53 8.61 2.18
N TRP A 339 -7.37 9.88 1.78
CA TRP A 339 -7.89 11.02 2.54
C TRP A 339 -8.16 12.24 1.66
N CYS A 340 -8.99 13.16 2.15
CA CYS A 340 -9.30 14.42 1.47
C CYS A 340 -8.56 15.60 2.12
N GLN A 341 -7.79 16.35 1.33
CA GLN A 341 -7.03 17.50 1.81
C GLN A 341 -7.90 18.65 2.32
N GLY A 342 -9.01 18.92 1.63
CA GLY A 342 -9.96 19.95 2.07
C GLY A 342 -10.64 19.57 3.38
N TYR A 343 -11.04 18.30 3.52
CA TYR A 343 -11.66 17.84 4.76
C TYR A 343 -10.67 17.81 5.94
N ASN A 344 -9.43 17.38 5.72
CA ASN A 344 -8.37 17.47 6.73
C ASN A 344 -8.19 18.90 7.26
N TYR A 345 -8.29 19.90 6.38
CA TYR A 345 -8.28 21.31 6.78
C TYR A 345 -9.53 21.70 7.55
N ASP A 346 -10.70 21.30 7.05
CA ASP A 346 -12.00 21.64 7.64
C ASP A 346 -12.12 21.09 9.07
N GLU A 347 -11.67 19.85 9.29
CA GLU A 347 -11.68 19.18 10.58
C GLU A 347 -10.59 19.68 11.53
N SER A 348 -9.48 20.20 11.00
CA SER A 348 -8.34 20.59 11.83
C SER A 348 -8.72 21.61 12.91
N ALA A 349 -8.42 21.32 14.18
CA ALA A 349 -8.67 22.25 15.28
C ALA A 349 -8.08 23.65 15.02
N THR A 350 -6.86 23.73 14.48
CA THR A 350 -6.14 25.00 14.21
C THR A 350 -6.33 25.54 12.80
N GLY A 351 -7.02 24.80 11.91
CA GLY A 351 -7.09 25.13 10.48
C GLY A 351 -5.76 24.89 9.75
N THR A 352 -4.94 23.95 10.23
CA THR A 352 -3.75 23.52 9.48
C THR A 352 -4.12 22.46 8.44
N ILE A 353 -3.43 22.48 7.29
CA ILE A 353 -3.49 21.40 6.28
C ILE A 353 -2.56 20.23 6.64
N PHE A 354 -1.65 20.42 7.60
CA PHE A 354 -0.73 19.38 8.10
C PHE A 354 -1.38 18.54 9.21
N HIS A 355 -2.64 18.16 8.98
CA HIS A 355 -3.45 17.32 9.83
C HIS A 355 -4.07 16.21 8.99
N ARG A 356 -4.26 15.03 9.56
CA ARG A 356 -4.96 13.91 8.93
C ARG A 356 -6.14 13.49 9.79
N ALA A 357 -7.35 13.61 9.25
CA ALA A 357 -8.53 13.00 9.81
C ALA A 357 -8.44 11.48 9.67
N THR A 358 -8.87 10.74 10.70
CA THR A 358 -8.73 9.27 10.77
C THR A 358 -10.05 8.53 10.99
N TYR A 359 -11.20 9.17 10.75
CA TYR A 359 -12.52 8.56 10.96
C TYR A 359 -12.74 7.28 10.13
N ILE A 360 -12.12 7.20 8.95
CA ILE A 360 -12.23 6.02 8.09
C ILE A 360 -11.32 4.85 8.49
N CYS A 361 -10.55 4.93 9.58
CA CYS A 361 -9.53 3.93 9.92
C CYS A 361 -10.11 2.51 10.04
N LYS A 362 -11.19 2.35 10.82
CA LYS A 362 -11.87 1.05 10.98
C LYS A 362 -12.51 0.56 9.68
N MET A 363 -13.04 1.47 8.86
CA MET A 363 -13.59 1.13 7.54
C MET A 363 -12.48 0.61 6.60
N HIS A 364 -11.29 1.20 6.65
CA HIS A 364 -10.14 0.73 5.89
C HIS A 364 -9.65 -0.65 6.36
N GLU A 365 -9.62 -0.90 7.67
CA GLU A 365 -9.33 -2.23 8.23
C GLU A 365 -10.32 -3.29 7.71
N ALA A 366 -11.63 -3.00 7.78
CA ALA A 366 -12.69 -3.85 7.23
C ALA A 366 -12.53 -4.11 5.73
N ARG A 367 -12.23 -3.07 4.93
CA ARG A 367 -11.95 -3.20 3.50
C ARG A 367 -10.75 -4.10 3.23
N VAL A 368 -9.65 -3.91 3.96
CA VAL A 368 -8.46 -4.75 3.80
C VAL A 368 -8.76 -6.20 4.17
N SER A 369 -9.51 -6.45 5.24
CA SER A 369 -9.96 -7.79 5.61
C SER A 369 -10.78 -8.45 4.48
N ALA A 370 -11.77 -7.74 3.93
CA ALA A 370 -12.58 -8.26 2.83
C ALA A 370 -11.79 -8.44 1.52
N ASN A 371 -10.85 -7.54 1.21
CA ASN A 371 -9.97 -7.68 0.06
C ASN A 371 -9.07 -8.92 0.18
N ASN A 372 -8.51 -9.15 1.36
CA ASN A 372 -7.72 -10.35 1.64
C ASN A 372 -8.57 -11.61 1.47
N TYR A 373 -9.81 -11.59 1.96
CA TYR A 373 -10.76 -12.67 1.78
C TYR A 373 -11.03 -12.95 0.30
N PHE A 374 -11.42 -11.93 -0.48
CA PHE A 374 -11.71 -12.07 -1.92
C PHE A 374 -10.56 -12.73 -2.66
N TRP A 375 -9.36 -12.16 -2.52
CA TRP A 375 -8.22 -12.68 -3.27
C TRP A 375 -7.75 -14.04 -2.78
N SER A 376 -7.88 -14.33 -1.48
CA SER A 376 -7.58 -15.67 -0.94
C SER A 376 -8.57 -16.71 -1.48
N GLN A 377 -9.86 -16.40 -1.49
CA GLN A 377 -10.88 -17.29 -2.06
C GLN A 377 -10.69 -17.47 -3.56
N LEU A 378 -10.32 -16.42 -4.29
CA LEU A 378 -10.03 -16.50 -5.71
C LEU A 378 -8.79 -17.39 -5.99
N ALA A 379 -7.74 -17.26 -5.20
CA ALA A 379 -6.56 -18.13 -5.29
C ALA A 379 -6.92 -19.59 -5.00
N LEU A 380 -7.67 -19.87 -3.93
CA LEU A 380 -8.06 -21.23 -3.52
C LEU A 380 -9.05 -21.89 -4.49
N LYS A 381 -10.06 -21.16 -4.97
CA LYS A 381 -11.15 -21.72 -5.79
C LYS A 381 -10.86 -21.70 -7.29
N LYS A 382 -10.02 -20.78 -7.76
CA LYS A 382 -9.78 -20.54 -9.21
C LYS A 382 -8.30 -20.58 -9.60
N SER A 383 -7.38 -20.82 -8.66
CA SER A 383 -5.93 -20.84 -8.91
C SER A 383 -5.37 -19.52 -9.48
N ILE A 384 -5.99 -18.39 -9.16
CA ILE A 384 -5.55 -17.05 -9.56
C ILE A 384 -4.92 -16.36 -8.35
N ASP A 385 -3.59 -16.40 -8.25
CA ASP A 385 -2.82 -15.70 -7.21
C ASP A 385 -2.11 -14.47 -7.80
N LYS A 386 -2.51 -13.26 -7.35
CA LYS A 386 -1.84 -11.99 -7.68
C LYS A 386 -0.74 -11.59 -6.67
N GLY A 387 -0.21 -12.54 -5.91
CA GLY A 387 0.82 -12.32 -4.90
C GLY A 387 0.28 -11.56 -3.69
N ILE A 388 -0.85 -11.98 -3.15
CA ILE A 388 -1.60 -11.25 -2.10
C ILE A 388 -0.85 -11.22 -0.77
N LEU A 389 -0.21 -12.34 -0.44
CA LEU A 389 0.65 -12.45 0.73
C LEU A 389 2.00 -11.75 0.53
N ARG A 390 2.38 -11.40 -0.71
CA ARG A 390 3.64 -10.71 -0.98
C ARG A 390 3.58 -9.28 -0.45
N GLY A 391 4.65 -8.88 0.24
CA GLY A 391 4.80 -7.51 0.76
C GLY A 391 4.05 -7.24 2.07
N ARG A 392 3.55 -8.29 2.75
CA ARG A 392 3.09 -8.19 4.13
C ARG A 392 4.29 -7.96 5.05
N SER A 393 4.11 -7.11 6.05
CA SER A 393 5.17 -6.82 7.04
C SER A 393 5.15 -7.77 8.24
N LYS A 394 4.00 -8.38 8.53
CA LYS A 394 3.75 -9.22 9.71
C LYS A 394 3.61 -10.69 9.32
N HIS A 395 4.29 -11.59 10.05
CA HIS A 395 4.29 -13.03 9.80
C HIS A 395 3.98 -13.83 11.08
N LEU A 396 3.03 -14.76 10.99
CA LEU A 396 2.70 -15.69 12.07
C LEU A 396 3.13 -17.09 11.65
N TYR A 397 4.21 -17.58 12.24
CA TYR A 397 4.70 -18.93 12.01
C TYR A 397 3.88 -19.92 12.85
N ILE A 398 3.18 -20.86 12.24
CA ILE A 398 2.34 -21.84 12.92
C ILE A 398 3.03 -23.20 12.84
N MET A 399 3.44 -23.73 13.98
CA MET A 399 4.08 -25.04 14.09
C MET A 399 3.02 -26.13 14.06
N LEU A 400 3.04 -26.98 13.03
CA LEU A 400 2.12 -28.13 12.97
C LEU A 400 2.55 -29.28 13.88
N SER A 401 3.79 -29.27 14.36
CA SER A 401 4.29 -30.18 15.39
C SER A 401 5.50 -29.58 16.12
N ASN A 402 6.06 -30.29 17.11
CA ASN A 402 7.39 -29.99 17.64
C ASN A 402 8.53 -30.59 16.78
N ASN A 403 8.25 -31.41 15.77
CA ASN A 403 9.25 -31.96 14.85
C ASN A 403 9.13 -31.30 13.46
N VAL A 404 9.43 -30.00 13.39
CA VAL A 404 9.22 -29.16 12.19
C VAL A 404 10.46 -29.06 11.31
N ILE A 405 10.25 -28.68 10.07
CA ILE A 405 11.34 -28.28 9.18
C ILE A 405 11.95 -26.98 9.72
N GLU A 406 13.22 -27.06 10.09
CA GLU A 406 14.00 -25.95 10.61
C GLU A 406 14.32 -24.98 9.48
N HIS A 407 14.00 -23.70 9.65
CA HIS A 407 14.32 -22.65 8.68
C HIS A 407 15.31 -21.62 9.27
N CYS A 408 15.85 -21.91 10.45
CA CYS A 408 16.71 -21.04 11.24
C CYS A 408 17.69 -21.88 12.07
N SER A 409 18.36 -21.27 13.06
CA SER A 409 19.44 -21.90 13.83
C SER A 409 19.01 -22.92 14.88
N TYR A 410 17.71 -23.01 15.19
CA TYR A 410 17.20 -23.96 16.19
C TYR A 410 17.20 -25.41 15.68
N SER A 411 17.15 -26.37 16.61
CA SER A 411 16.93 -27.80 16.34
C SER A 411 15.57 -28.22 16.87
N SER A 412 14.92 -29.13 16.15
CA SER A 412 13.57 -29.65 16.43
C SER A 412 13.54 -31.15 16.70
N ASP A 413 14.70 -31.77 16.93
CA ASP A 413 14.82 -33.20 17.17
C ASP A 413 14.36 -33.56 18.59
N ASP A 414 13.05 -33.78 18.75
CA ASP A 414 12.42 -34.25 19.99
C ASP A 414 12.11 -35.76 19.94
N VAL A 415 12.21 -36.44 21.08
CA VAL A 415 11.96 -37.88 21.24
C VAL A 415 10.47 -38.21 21.16
N LEU A 416 9.59 -37.26 21.49
CA LEU A 416 8.13 -37.44 21.44
C LEU A 416 7.49 -36.39 20.52
N THR A 417 7.05 -36.81 19.33
CA THR A 417 6.34 -35.92 18.41
C THR A 417 4.96 -35.54 18.96
N ARG A 418 4.69 -34.24 19.02
CA ARG A 418 3.42 -33.65 19.43
C ARG A 418 2.92 -32.77 18.30
N SER A 419 1.74 -33.07 17.77
CA SER A 419 1.12 -32.36 16.65
C SER A 419 0.12 -31.31 17.14
N ILE A 420 -0.09 -30.26 16.34
CA ILE A 420 -1.12 -29.25 16.60
C ILE A 420 -2.51 -29.89 16.50
N ASP A 421 -3.40 -29.50 17.41
CA ASP A 421 -4.81 -29.88 17.35
C ASP A 421 -5.52 -29.06 16.25
N PRO A 422 -6.46 -29.66 15.48
CA PRO A 422 -7.27 -28.95 14.48
C PRO A 422 -7.94 -27.67 15.01
N GLU A 423 -8.45 -27.66 16.25
CA GLU A 423 -9.07 -26.49 16.86
C GLU A 423 -8.05 -25.37 17.08
N ILE A 424 -6.85 -25.70 17.55
CA ILE A 424 -5.77 -24.73 17.77
C ILE A 424 -5.29 -24.15 16.44
N LEU A 425 -5.25 -24.95 15.37
CA LEU A 425 -4.89 -24.45 14.04
C LEU A 425 -5.91 -23.42 13.53
N ILE A 426 -7.21 -23.67 13.73
CA ILE A 426 -8.28 -22.72 13.39
C ILE A 426 -8.09 -21.42 14.17
N GLU A 427 -7.88 -21.51 15.49
CA GLU A 427 -7.65 -20.35 16.35
C GLU A 427 -6.39 -19.56 15.96
N ALA A 428 -5.34 -20.24 15.49
CA ALA A 428 -4.14 -19.58 14.99
C ALA A 428 -4.40 -18.78 13.71
N PHE A 429 -5.20 -19.31 12.77
CA PHE A 429 -5.63 -18.57 11.59
C PHE A 429 -6.52 -17.37 11.94
N GLU A 430 -7.44 -17.52 12.89
CA GLU A 430 -8.27 -16.43 13.38
C GLU A 430 -7.43 -15.35 14.06
N PHE A 431 -6.47 -15.73 14.91
CA PHE A 431 -5.52 -14.82 15.53
C PHE A 431 -4.71 -14.06 14.46
N ALA A 432 -4.22 -14.76 13.43
CA ALA A 432 -3.48 -14.14 12.34
C ALA A 432 -4.32 -13.07 11.63
N LYS A 433 -5.56 -13.41 11.29
CA LYS A 433 -6.51 -12.51 10.62
C LYS A 433 -6.81 -11.27 11.47
N ASN A 434 -7.19 -11.47 12.74
CA ASN A 434 -7.57 -10.38 13.65
C ASN A 434 -6.41 -9.41 13.94
N ASN A 435 -5.16 -9.87 13.79
CA ASN A 435 -3.96 -9.08 14.05
C ASN A 435 -3.17 -8.73 12.77
N ASN A 436 -3.74 -8.96 11.58
CA ASN A 436 -3.14 -8.68 10.27
C ASN A 436 -1.78 -9.38 10.00
N PHE A 437 -1.59 -10.58 10.54
CA PHE A 437 -0.43 -11.42 10.22
C PHE A 437 -0.65 -12.25 8.95
N CYS A 438 0.41 -12.42 8.16
CA CYS A 438 0.50 -13.44 7.12
C CYS A 438 0.82 -14.80 7.77
N PRO A 439 -0.05 -15.82 7.64
CA PRO A 439 0.25 -17.15 8.15
C PRO A 439 1.40 -17.80 7.38
N ILE A 440 2.33 -18.42 8.11
CA ILE A 440 3.40 -19.26 7.58
C ILE A 440 3.34 -20.60 8.30
N ILE A 441 3.07 -21.68 7.56
CA ILE A 441 3.02 -23.03 8.11
C ILE A 441 4.42 -23.61 8.19
N LEU A 442 4.81 -24.09 9.38
CA LEU A 442 6.01 -24.87 9.58
C LEU A 442 5.65 -26.35 9.54
N SER A 443 5.94 -27.00 8.40
CA SER A 443 5.53 -28.38 8.16
C SER A 443 6.37 -29.37 8.98
N PRO A 444 5.78 -30.48 9.46
CA PRO A 444 6.53 -31.52 10.14
C PRO A 444 7.52 -32.20 9.21
N LYS A 445 8.67 -32.66 9.72
CA LYS A 445 9.64 -33.47 8.94
C LYS A 445 9.01 -34.78 8.41
N THR A 446 7.96 -35.26 9.07
CA THR A 446 7.20 -36.47 8.72
C THR A 446 6.03 -36.24 7.77
N GLY A 447 5.80 -35.00 7.33
CA GLY A 447 4.65 -34.62 6.51
C GLY A 447 3.43 -34.17 7.33
N VAL A 448 2.48 -33.53 6.64
CA VAL A 448 1.25 -32.97 7.21
C VAL A 448 0.16 -34.04 7.32
N SER A 449 -0.51 -34.14 8.48
CA SER A 449 -1.57 -35.13 8.70
C SER A 449 -2.84 -34.82 7.88
N ASN A 450 -3.56 -35.87 7.47
CA ASN A 450 -4.79 -35.75 6.67
C ASN A 450 -5.89 -34.94 7.36
N GLU A 451 -5.91 -34.91 8.69
CA GLU A 451 -6.89 -34.17 9.49
C GLU A 451 -6.73 -32.66 9.37
N LEU A 452 -5.51 -32.16 9.14
CA LEU A 452 -5.22 -30.73 9.00
C LEU A 452 -5.45 -30.23 7.56
N GLN A 453 -5.40 -31.13 6.57
CA GLN A 453 -5.53 -30.78 5.14
C GLN A 453 -6.80 -29.99 4.82
N PRO A 454 -8.01 -30.31 5.33
CA PRO A 454 -9.21 -29.51 5.08
C PRO A 454 -9.11 -28.08 5.61
N ILE A 455 -8.42 -27.86 6.74
CA ILE A 455 -8.25 -26.54 7.35
C ILE A 455 -7.25 -25.73 6.52
N LEU A 456 -6.12 -26.35 6.14
CA LEU A 456 -5.12 -25.73 5.29
C LEU A 456 -5.71 -25.36 3.93
N ALA A 457 -6.46 -26.26 3.28
CA ALA A 457 -7.08 -26.02 1.98
C ALA A 457 -8.10 -24.86 1.97
N GLN A 458 -8.59 -24.41 3.12
CA GLN A 458 -9.52 -23.29 3.25
C GLN A 458 -8.82 -21.95 3.51
N ASN A 459 -7.51 -21.94 3.74
CA ASN A 459 -6.76 -20.76 4.14
C ASN A 459 -5.59 -20.50 3.18
N LEU A 460 -5.25 -19.21 2.99
CA LEU A 460 -4.07 -18.83 2.23
C LEU A 460 -2.88 -18.68 3.18
N PHE A 461 -1.79 -19.36 2.89
CA PHE A 461 -0.57 -19.34 3.70
C PHE A 461 0.67 -19.57 2.84
N TYR A 462 1.83 -19.16 3.36
CA TYR A 462 3.11 -19.68 2.91
C TYR A 462 3.45 -20.95 3.68
N GLU A 463 4.06 -21.93 3.04
CA GLU A 463 4.52 -23.15 3.70
C GLU A 463 6.04 -23.20 3.69
N ILE A 464 6.64 -23.57 4.82
CA ILE A 464 8.04 -23.96 4.89
C ILE A 464 8.07 -25.49 4.85
N SER A 465 8.59 -26.04 3.74
CA SER A 465 8.64 -27.47 3.44
C SER A 465 10.00 -27.89 2.88
N ASN A 466 10.24 -29.19 2.77
CA ASN A 466 11.43 -29.79 2.16
C ASN A 466 11.19 -30.19 0.70
N GLU A 467 9.94 -30.16 0.25
CA GLU A 467 9.51 -30.52 -1.10
C GLU A 467 8.41 -29.58 -1.61
N GLY A 468 8.35 -29.40 -2.93
CA GLY A 468 7.37 -28.55 -3.60
C GLY A 468 7.97 -27.63 -4.65
N LYS A 469 7.12 -27.16 -5.57
CA LYS A 469 7.46 -26.17 -6.63
C LYS A 469 6.48 -25.00 -6.68
N GLU A 470 5.47 -25.01 -5.81
CA GLU A 470 4.42 -24.02 -5.75
C GLU A 470 4.95 -22.67 -5.25
N SER A 471 4.42 -21.57 -5.77
CA SER A 471 4.90 -20.22 -5.46
C SER A 471 4.66 -19.75 -4.02
N ASN A 472 3.85 -20.50 -3.26
CA ASN A 472 3.58 -20.29 -1.86
C ASN A 472 4.44 -21.19 -0.94
N LYS A 473 5.37 -21.97 -1.48
CA LYS A 473 6.30 -22.79 -0.68
C LYS A 473 7.69 -22.16 -0.62
N ILE A 474 8.27 -22.18 0.58
CA ILE A 474 9.66 -21.84 0.86
C ILE A 474 10.38 -23.16 1.15
N ILE A 475 11.25 -23.57 0.24
CA ILE A 475 11.93 -24.85 0.32
C ILE A 475 13.19 -24.73 1.16
N VAL A 476 13.32 -25.57 2.19
CA VAL A 476 14.54 -25.74 2.99
C VAL A 476 15.24 -27.02 2.53
N LEU A 477 16.47 -26.89 2.02
CA LEU A 477 17.28 -28.02 1.54
C LEU A 477 18.48 -28.21 2.47
N SER A 478 18.72 -29.44 2.93
CA SER A 478 19.87 -29.74 3.80
C SER A 478 21.11 -30.19 3.04
N ASN A 479 20.99 -30.76 1.81
CA ASN A 479 22.12 -31.18 0.96
C ASN A 479 21.75 -31.28 -0.54
N GLU A 480 22.77 -31.49 -1.39
CA GLU A 480 22.78 -31.43 -2.87
C GLU A 480 21.55 -32.02 -3.56
N THR A 481 21.07 -31.32 -4.60
CA THR A 481 19.93 -31.76 -5.41
C THR A 481 20.11 -31.35 -6.87
N GLU A 482 19.61 -32.17 -7.79
CA GLU A 482 19.70 -31.99 -9.25
C GLU A 482 18.66 -30.98 -9.83
N ASN A 483 17.79 -30.40 -9.00
CA ASN A 483 16.68 -29.54 -9.45
C ASN A 483 17.00 -28.04 -9.38
N GLU A 484 16.47 -27.24 -10.31
CA GLU A 484 16.53 -25.78 -10.25
C GLU A 484 15.55 -25.20 -9.22
N TYR A 485 16.03 -24.34 -8.31
CA TYR A 485 15.22 -23.68 -7.27
C TYR A 485 15.41 -22.16 -7.28
N GLN A 486 14.39 -21.38 -6.91
CA GLN A 486 14.55 -19.92 -6.79
C GLN A 486 15.35 -19.53 -5.54
N ASN A 487 15.03 -20.12 -4.38
CA ASN A 487 15.65 -19.83 -3.10
C ASN A 487 16.08 -21.12 -2.43
N THR A 488 17.33 -21.16 -1.96
CA THR A 488 17.89 -22.27 -1.18
C THR A 488 18.36 -21.74 0.16
N ILE A 489 18.14 -22.49 1.24
CA ILE A 489 18.70 -22.23 2.57
C ILE A 489 19.78 -23.28 2.85
N ILE A 490 20.95 -22.86 3.35
CA ILE A 490 22.03 -23.75 3.81
C ILE A 490 22.21 -23.53 5.31
N HIS A 491 22.08 -24.60 6.08
CA HIS A 491 22.52 -24.62 7.47
C HIS A 491 24.02 -24.91 7.52
N LEU A 492 24.75 -24.02 8.17
CA LEU A 492 26.19 -24.11 8.35
C LEU A 492 26.49 -24.32 9.83
N ASP A 493 27.25 -25.38 10.12
CA ASP A 493 27.85 -25.63 11.42
C ASP A 493 29.37 -25.42 11.32
N LYS A 494 30.03 -25.15 12.45
CA LYS A 494 31.48 -24.97 12.56
C LYS A 494 32.27 -26.12 11.92
N SER A 495 31.76 -27.35 12.02
CA SER A 495 32.43 -28.52 11.43
C SER A 495 32.48 -28.51 9.90
N ASN A 496 31.61 -27.72 9.25
CA ASN A 496 31.37 -27.78 7.81
C ASN A 496 31.69 -26.45 7.11
N ILE A 497 32.50 -25.58 7.73
CA ILE A 497 32.97 -24.32 7.12
C ILE A 497 33.89 -24.61 5.93
N VAL A 498 34.78 -25.61 6.05
CA VAL A 498 35.73 -25.96 5.00
C VAL A 498 35.00 -26.38 3.72
N GLY A 499 35.28 -25.72 2.60
CA GLY A 499 34.65 -26.00 1.30
C GLY A 499 33.29 -25.35 1.10
N LEU A 500 32.85 -24.47 2.01
CA LEU A 500 31.63 -23.68 1.88
C LEU A 500 31.60 -22.88 0.57
N GLY A 501 32.71 -22.26 0.17
CA GLY A 501 32.79 -21.46 -1.04
C GLY A 501 32.46 -22.25 -2.31
N THR A 502 33.04 -23.44 -2.44
CA THR A 502 32.72 -24.38 -3.54
C THR A 502 31.24 -24.75 -3.52
N LYS A 503 30.71 -25.14 -2.35
CA LYS A 503 29.30 -25.51 -2.19
C LYS A 503 28.34 -24.38 -2.58
N ILE A 504 28.67 -23.13 -2.24
CA ILE A 504 27.88 -21.95 -2.66
C ILE A 504 27.90 -21.81 -4.18
N ILE A 505 29.08 -21.91 -4.82
CA ILE A 505 29.21 -21.76 -6.27
C ILE A 505 28.43 -22.85 -7.01
N ASP A 506 28.48 -24.09 -6.53
CA ASP A 506 27.74 -25.22 -7.10
C ASP A 506 26.23 -25.01 -6.98
N LEU A 507 25.76 -24.59 -5.79
CA LEU A 507 24.34 -24.27 -5.59
C LEU A 507 23.90 -23.08 -6.43
N LEU A 508 24.74 -22.07 -6.64
CA LEU A 508 24.43 -20.95 -7.53
C LEU A 508 24.35 -21.36 -9.00
N GLN A 509 24.82 -22.55 -9.42
CA GLN A 509 24.53 -23.04 -10.76
C GLN A 509 23.04 -23.35 -10.93
N VAL A 510 22.43 -23.97 -9.90
CA VAL A 510 21.04 -24.45 -9.92
C VAL A 510 20.05 -23.57 -9.15
N SER A 511 20.53 -22.53 -8.46
CA SER A 511 19.67 -21.61 -7.71
C SER A 511 19.90 -20.14 -8.03
N THR A 512 18.87 -19.31 -7.92
CA THR A 512 19.01 -17.84 -8.04
C THR A 512 19.47 -17.19 -6.75
N ARG A 513 19.17 -17.78 -5.58
CA ARG A 513 19.55 -17.24 -4.29
C ARG A 513 19.93 -18.33 -3.29
N VAL A 514 21.06 -18.14 -2.63
CA VAL A 514 21.55 -18.96 -1.52
C VAL A 514 21.45 -18.15 -0.22
N ASN A 515 20.78 -18.70 0.79
CA ASN A 515 20.66 -18.11 2.12
C ASN A 515 21.44 -18.97 3.12
N ILE A 516 22.54 -18.46 3.62
CA ILE A 516 23.38 -19.12 4.63
C ILE A 516 22.85 -18.76 6.02
N ILE A 517 22.70 -19.78 6.86
CA ILE A 517 22.32 -19.67 8.27
C ILE A 517 23.38 -20.41 9.08
N VAL A 518 24.18 -19.68 9.85
CA VAL A 518 25.18 -20.26 10.76
C VAL A 518 24.48 -20.66 12.06
N LYS A 519 24.48 -21.94 12.41
CA LYS A 519 23.74 -22.45 13.58
C LYS A 519 24.49 -22.28 14.90
N ASP A 520 25.79 -22.49 14.89
CA ASP A 520 26.64 -22.64 16.08
C ASP A 520 27.74 -21.56 16.16
N PHE A 521 27.47 -20.37 15.64
CA PHE A 521 28.42 -19.25 15.64
C PHE A 521 28.92 -18.88 17.04
N SER A 522 28.13 -19.14 18.09
CA SER A 522 28.52 -18.95 19.49
C SER A 522 29.65 -19.89 19.95
N THR A 523 29.96 -20.94 19.18
CA THR A 523 31.04 -21.89 19.46
C THR A 523 32.29 -21.65 18.61
N MET A 524 32.23 -20.68 17.70
CA MET A 524 33.33 -20.31 16.81
C MET A 524 34.38 -19.51 17.56
N ASN A 525 35.65 -19.79 17.28
CA ASN A 525 36.77 -18.99 17.70
C ASN A 525 37.29 -18.11 16.54
N ASN A 526 38.30 -17.28 16.79
CA ASN A 526 38.87 -16.39 15.78
C ASN A 526 39.36 -17.12 14.51
N GLN A 527 39.90 -18.34 14.63
CA GLN A 527 40.35 -19.10 13.47
C GLN A 527 39.17 -19.57 12.62
N ASP A 528 38.07 -19.99 13.27
CA ASP A 528 36.84 -20.39 12.59
C ASP A 528 36.22 -19.19 11.83
N PHE A 529 36.20 -18.01 12.44
CA PHE A 529 35.72 -16.78 11.79
C PHE A 529 36.59 -16.36 10.60
N ILE A 530 37.91 -16.46 10.72
CA ILE A 530 38.84 -16.18 9.60
C ILE A 530 38.62 -17.18 8.47
N LEU A 531 38.45 -18.47 8.81
CA LEU A 531 38.17 -19.50 7.81
C LEU A 531 36.85 -19.23 7.09
N TYR A 532 35.79 -18.90 7.82
CA TYR A 532 34.49 -18.54 7.25
C TYR A 532 34.59 -17.33 6.30
N GLU A 533 35.28 -16.26 6.71
CA GLU A 533 35.50 -15.08 5.88
C GLU A 533 36.26 -15.43 4.59
N ASN A 534 37.31 -16.27 4.68
CA ASN A 534 38.07 -16.72 3.51
C ASN A 534 37.22 -17.54 2.54
N GLU A 535 36.35 -18.41 3.04
CA GLU A 535 35.42 -19.19 2.22
C GLU A 535 34.43 -18.28 1.49
N LEU A 536 33.87 -17.26 2.16
CA LEU A 536 33.02 -16.27 1.50
C LEU A 536 33.77 -15.44 0.46
N LEU A 537 35.02 -15.04 0.75
CA LEU A 537 35.88 -14.31 -0.19
C LEU A 537 36.14 -15.11 -1.46
N SER A 538 36.25 -16.45 -1.37
CA SER A 538 36.45 -17.31 -2.54
C SER A 538 35.27 -17.28 -3.54
N VAL A 539 34.08 -16.88 -3.08
CA VAL A 539 32.86 -16.76 -3.91
C VAL A 539 32.82 -15.42 -4.66
N VAL A 540 33.51 -14.39 -4.16
CA VAL A 540 33.48 -13.01 -4.71
C VAL A 540 33.84 -12.94 -6.20
N PRO A 541 34.89 -13.61 -6.72
CA PRO A 541 35.21 -13.58 -8.14
C PRO A 541 34.08 -14.11 -9.01
N PHE A 542 33.41 -15.18 -8.58
CA PHE A 542 32.25 -15.73 -9.28
C PHE A 542 31.11 -14.71 -9.34
N LEU A 543 30.70 -14.15 -8.20
CA LEU A 543 29.63 -13.14 -8.14
C LEU A 543 29.99 -11.89 -8.97
N SER A 544 31.21 -11.37 -8.84
CA SER A 544 31.68 -10.20 -9.60
C SER A 544 31.55 -10.44 -11.11
N SER A 545 31.91 -11.65 -11.58
CA SER A 545 31.76 -12.02 -12.99
C SER A 545 30.29 -12.02 -13.45
N GLN A 546 29.36 -12.51 -12.62
CA GLN A 546 27.94 -12.54 -12.96
C GLN A 546 27.34 -11.13 -13.03
N PHE A 547 27.71 -10.26 -12.08
CA PHE A 547 27.28 -8.86 -12.05
C PHE A 547 27.79 -8.09 -13.27
N ASN A 548 29.07 -8.24 -13.62
CA ASN A 548 29.68 -7.54 -14.76
C ASN A 548 29.16 -8.05 -16.12
N ASN A 549 28.80 -9.33 -16.23
CA ASN A 549 28.25 -9.93 -17.45
C ASN A 549 26.74 -9.67 -17.68
N ARG A 550 26.13 -8.74 -16.94
CA ARG A 550 24.71 -8.35 -17.06
C ARG A 550 23.70 -9.49 -16.83
N ARG A 551 24.10 -10.57 -16.15
CA ARG A 551 23.21 -11.64 -15.69
C ARG A 551 22.88 -11.40 -14.21
N PHE A 552 22.10 -10.36 -13.91
CA PHE A 552 21.64 -10.11 -12.53
C PHE A 552 20.61 -11.18 -12.13
N LEU A 553 21.08 -12.31 -11.59
CA LEU A 553 20.23 -13.44 -11.20
C LEU A 553 20.74 -14.25 -10.00
N LYS A 554 21.93 -13.95 -9.45
CA LYS A 554 22.61 -14.79 -8.44
C LYS A 554 22.90 -13.99 -7.17
N GLU A 555 22.31 -14.42 -6.07
CA GLU A 555 22.35 -13.73 -4.77
C GLU A 555 22.83 -14.67 -3.65
N VAL A 556 23.60 -14.14 -2.71
CA VAL A 556 24.00 -14.83 -1.47
C VAL A 556 23.70 -13.88 -0.31
N ASN A 557 22.77 -14.23 0.57
CA ASN A 557 22.24 -13.31 1.60
C ASN A 557 23.34 -12.56 2.40
N VAL A 558 24.39 -13.27 2.81
CA VAL A 558 25.49 -12.70 3.63
C VAL A 558 26.53 -11.89 2.84
N ILE A 559 26.47 -11.89 1.50
CA ILE A 559 27.41 -11.15 0.64
C ILE A 559 26.68 -10.06 -0.17
N THR A 560 25.54 -10.39 -0.79
CA THR A 560 24.87 -9.51 -1.74
C THR A 560 23.79 -8.64 -1.09
N ASP A 561 23.15 -9.04 0.01
CA ASP A 561 22.04 -8.25 0.57
C ASP A 561 22.51 -6.86 1.03
N ARG A 562 23.71 -6.79 1.62
CA ARG A 562 24.27 -5.51 2.10
C ARG A 562 24.42 -4.48 0.98
N LEU A 563 24.65 -4.93 -0.26
CA LEU A 563 24.75 -4.08 -1.44
C LEU A 563 23.42 -3.35 -1.73
N MET A 564 22.29 -3.97 -1.43
CA MET A 564 20.96 -3.55 -1.89
C MET A 564 20.12 -2.83 -0.83
N ILE A 565 20.58 -2.81 0.43
CA ILE A 565 19.84 -2.25 1.57
C ILE A 565 20.56 -1.03 2.16
N ASN A 566 19.77 -0.08 2.67
CA ASN A 566 20.22 1.16 3.30
C ASN A 566 19.73 1.31 4.75
N ASN A 567 19.04 0.29 5.28
CA ASN A 567 18.53 0.22 6.63
C ASN A 567 18.58 -1.22 7.15
N MET A 568 18.44 -1.40 8.47
CA MET A 568 18.55 -2.69 9.14
C MET A 568 17.49 -3.70 8.67
N SER A 569 17.94 -4.83 8.13
CA SER A 569 17.15 -5.95 7.62
C SER A 569 17.20 -7.16 8.58
N ASN A 570 17.05 -6.89 9.87
CA ASN A 570 17.09 -7.90 10.92
C ASN A 570 15.84 -8.79 10.94
N CYS A 571 15.96 -9.95 11.59
CA CYS A 571 14.80 -10.75 11.98
C CYS A 571 13.83 -9.91 12.80
N LYS A 572 12.52 -10.05 12.53
CA LYS A 572 11.46 -9.29 13.22
C LYS A 572 10.78 -10.08 14.34
N ALA A 573 11.45 -11.13 14.84
CA ALA A 573 10.96 -11.97 15.94
C ALA A 573 10.55 -11.13 17.16
N GLY A 574 9.37 -11.40 17.71
CA GLY A 574 8.79 -10.67 18.84
C GLY A 574 8.20 -9.28 18.52
N ASP A 575 8.42 -8.75 17.31
CA ASP A 575 7.89 -7.45 16.85
C ASP A 575 6.85 -7.66 15.74
N LYS A 576 7.30 -8.04 14.54
CA LYS A 576 6.43 -8.32 13.39
C LYS A 576 6.38 -9.79 13.00
N SER A 577 7.18 -10.63 13.64
CA SER A 577 7.16 -12.07 13.45
C SER A 577 6.90 -12.75 14.79
N LEU A 578 5.92 -13.66 14.84
CA LEU A 578 5.58 -14.44 16.03
C LEU A 578 5.47 -15.91 15.65
N THR A 579 5.64 -16.80 16.62
CA THR A 579 5.46 -18.25 16.43
C THR A 579 4.37 -18.80 17.34
N VAL A 580 3.47 -19.60 16.78
CA VAL A 580 2.47 -20.38 17.52
C VAL A 580 2.96 -21.82 17.61
N SER A 581 3.05 -22.32 18.84
CA SER A 581 3.37 -23.72 19.16
C SER A 581 2.17 -24.66 18.94
N PRO A 582 2.37 -25.99 18.89
CA PRO A 582 1.28 -26.96 18.81
C PRO A 582 0.23 -26.84 19.93
N GLU A 583 0.62 -26.32 21.11
CA GLU A 583 -0.28 -26.06 22.24
C GLU A 583 -1.01 -24.70 22.17
N GLY A 584 -0.79 -23.92 21.11
CA GLY A 584 -1.42 -22.60 20.91
C GLY A 584 -0.71 -21.44 21.63
N ASN A 585 0.39 -21.70 22.33
CA ASN A 585 1.19 -20.64 22.97
C ASN A 585 1.97 -19.85 21.92
N ILE A 586 2.06 -18.54 22.13
CA ILE A 586 2.71 -17.57 21.25
C ILE A 586 4.10 -17.23 21.78
N PHE A 587 5.11 -17.29 20.92
CA PHE A 587 6.52 -17.02 21.20
C PHE A 587 7.10 -15.97 20.25
N PRO A 588 8.24 -15.31 20.60
CA PRO A 588 8.92 -14.40 19.68
C PRO A 588 9.39 -15.08 18.40
N CYS A 589 9.89 -16.31 18.51
CA CYS A 589 10.18 -17.20 17.38
C CYS A 589 10.24 -18.67 17.85
N ALA A 590 10.34 -19.60 16.91
CA ALA A 590 10.41 -21.03 17.18
C ALA A 590 11.58 -21.45 18.11
N ALA A 591 12.71 -20.74 18.09
CA ALA A 591 13.85 -21.06 18.97
C ALA A 591 13.51 -20.94 20.46
N PHE A 592 12.65 -19.98 20.84
CA PHE A 592 12.20 -19.82 22.24
C PHE A 592 11.35 -20.99 22.72
N TYR A 593 10.60 -21.64 21.82
CA TYR A 593 9.82 -22.83 22.14
C TYR A 593 10.74 -24.01 22.49
N PHE A 594 11.75 -24.28 21.66
CA PHE A 594 12.61 -25.46 21.80
C PHE A 594 13.55 -25.44 23.01
N ASP A 595 14.02 -24.27 23.43
CA ASP A 595 14.94 -24.14 24.58
C ASP A 595 14.22 -23.74 25.88
N ASN A 596 12.88 -23.69 25.86
CA ASN A 596 12.03 -23.24 26.97
C ASN A 596 12.51 -21.92 27.62
N ALA A 597 13.12 -21.05 26.82
CA ALA A 597 13.63 -19.75 27.25
C ALA A 597 12.45 -18.83 27.59
N ILE A 598 12.67 -17.84 28.49
CA ILE A 598 11.67 -16.81 28.86
C ILE A 598 10.97 -16.30 27.58
N GLY A 599 9.73 -16.71 27.31
CA GLY A 599 9.27 -16.61 25.92
C GLY A 599 7.79 -16.81 25.62
N ILE A 600 6.91 -17.15 26.57
CA ILE A 600 5.48 -17.16 26.28
C ILE A 600 4.97 -15.73 26.30
N MET A 601 4.61 -15.22 25.12
CA MET A 601 4.05 -13.88 24.92
C MET A 601 2.52 -13.87 25.06
N GLY A 602 1.88 -15.04 24.99
CA GLY A 602 0.43 -15.19 25.08
C GLY A 602 -0.04 -16.53 24.53
N ASN A 603 -1.32 -16.61 24.19
CA ASN A 603 -1.94 -17.80 23.59
C ASN A 603 -2.94 -17.35 22.51
N VAL A 604 -3.11 -18.13 21.43
CA VAL A 604 -4.02 -17.78 20.33
C VAL A 604 -5.46 -17.54 20.77
N LYS A 605 -5.92 -18.24 21.83
CA LYS A 605 -7.27 -18.06 22.41
C LYS A 605 -7.41 -16.76 23.20
N THR A 606 -6.41 -16.43 24.02
CA THR A 606 -6.47 -15.29 24.96
C THR A 606 -5.80 -14.03 24.44
N GLY A 607 -5.10 -14.11 23.31
CA GLY A 607 -4.27 -13.04 22.77
C GLY A 607 -2.90 -12.93 23.45
N LEU A 608 -2.21 -11.83 23.15
CA LEU A 608 -0.92 -11.48 23.75
C LEU A 608 -1.12 -10.96 25.18
N THR A 609 -0.33 -11.48 26.12
CA THR A 609 -0.32 -11.08 27.53
C THR A 609 0.97 -10.35 27.93
N ASP A 610 1.98 -10.34 27.05
CA ASP A 610 3.23 -9.60 27.27
C ASP A 610 3.01 -8.09 27.06
N ASN A 611 3.15 -7.32 28.15
CA ASN A 611 2.94 -5.87 28.15
C ASN A 611 4.19 -5.08 27.71
N ASN A 612 5.33 -5.72 27.47
CA ASN A 612 6.59 -5.05 27.10
C ASN A 612 7.12 -5.54 25.75
N LEU A 613 6.30 -5.41 24.70
CA LEU A 613 6.66 -5.78 23.33
C LEU A 613 7.77 -4.89 22.74
N ASP A 614 7.94 -3.67 23.27
CA ASP A 614 8.93 -2.72 22.75
C ASP A 614 10.36 -3.27 22.83
N ARG A 615 10.70 -4.10 23.83
CA ARG A 615 12.04 -4.69 23.99
C ARG A 615 12.54 -5.51 22.78
N TYR A 616 11.63 -5.99 21.94
CA TYR A 616 11.97 -6.75 20.74
C TYR A 616 12.37 -5.84 19.56
N LYS A 617 11.99 -4.56 19.61
CA LYS A 617 12.26 -3.59 18.55
C LYS A 617 13.74 -3.21 18.50
N LEU A 618 14.18 -2.80 17.31
CA LEU A 618 15.59 -2.48 17.06
C LEU A 618 16.10 -1.30 17.91
N HIS A 619 15.28 -0.26 18.10
CA HIS A 619 15.65 0.94 18.85
C HIS A 619 15.86 0.67 20.35
N SER A 620 15.42 -0.48 20.86
CA SER A 620 15.69 -0.89 22.25
C SER A 620 17.09 -1.46 22.44
N SER A 621 17.82 -1.72 21.35
CA SER A 621 19.21 -2.19 21.40
C SER A 621 20.19 -1.04 21.16
N SER A 622 20.93 -0.67 22.20
CA SER A 622 21.93 0.41 22.14
C SER A 622 23.06 0.15 21.13
N LEU A 623 23.42 -1.12 20.91
CA LEU A 623 24.44 -1.53 19.95
C LEU A 623 23.89 -1.58 18.51
N CYS A 624 22.67 -2.11 18.34
CA CYS A 624 22.14 -2.36 16.99
C CYS A 624 21.49 -1.12 16.35
N GLU A 625 20.95 -0.19 17.12
CA GLU A 625 20.28 1.02 16.60
C GLU A 625 21.20 1.84 15.69
N ASN A 626 22.49 1.94 16.05
CA ASN A 626 23.50 2.70 15.30
C ASN A 626 24.44 1.81 14.47
N CYS A 627 24.12 0.53 14.31
CA CYS A 627 24.98 -0.44 13.62
C CYS A 627 24.88 -0.28 12.09
N THR A 628 26.02 -0.39 11.40
CA THR A 628 26.15 -0.25 9.94
C THR A 628 26.03 -1.58 9.18
N ALA A 629 26.05 -2.71 9.89
CA ALA A 629 25.91 -4.05 9.32
C ALA A 629 24.43 -4.36 9.03
N TYR A 630 23.83 -3.62 8.09
CA TYR A 630 22.39 -3.68 7.81
C TYR A 630 21.84 -5.04 7.38
N HIS A 631 22.68 -5.96 6.90
CA HIS A 631 22.24 -7.31 6.51
C HIS A 631 22.14 -8.25 7.72
N CYS A 632 22.70 -7.86 8.87
CA CYS A 632 22.71 -8.62 10.11
C CYS A 632 21.29 -9.08 10.48
N LYS A 633 21.15 -10.37 10.77
CA LYS A 633 19.85 -10.95 11.13
C LYS A 633 19.48 -10.84 12.59
N ARG A 634 20.37 -10.30 13.43
CA ARG A 634 20.24 -10.11 14.88
C ARG A 634 19.37 -11.18 15.57
N CYS A 635 19.97 -12.23 16.12
CA CYS A 635 19.21 -13.28 16.80
C CYS A 635 18.92 -12.91 18.26
N ILE A 636 17.69 -12.45 18.53
CA ILE A 636 17.26 -12.09 19.89
C ILE A 636 17.22 -13.28 20.87
N TYR A 637 17.09 -14.50 20.35
CA TYR A 637 17.15 -15.73 21.14
C TYR A 637 18.58 -15.96 21.66
N ASP A 638 19.58 -15.85 20.79
CA ASP A 638 20.99 -15.99 21.20
C ASP A 638 21.42 -14.86 22.16
N ASN A 639 20.86 -13.66 22.00
CA ASN A 639 21.08 -12.57 22.94
C ASN A 639 20.66 -12.98 24.36
N ILE A 640 19.39 -13.33 24.57
CA ILE A 640 18.90 -13.70 25.90
C ILE A 640 19.62 -14.93 26.46
N LYS A 641 19.94 -15.91 25.60
CA LYS A 641 20.62 -17.14 26.00
C LYS A 641 22.04 -16.91 26.53
N ASN A 642 22.80 -16.01 25.89
CA ASN A 642 24.23 -15.85 26.17
C ASN A 642 24.56 -14.58 26.96
N THR A 643 23.70 -13.55 26.94
CA THR A 643 23.92 -12.28 27.65
C THR A 643 22.93 -12.06 28.81
N SER A 644 21.92 -12.92 28.94
CA SER A 644 20.76 -12.71 29.82
C SER A 644 19.92 -11.46 29.47
N GLU A 645 20.15 -10.83 28.31
CA GLU A 645 19.47 -9.61 27.87
C GLU A 645 19.05 -9.69 26.40
N ILE A 646 17.75 -9.56 26.11
CA ILE A 646 17.21 -9.61 24.73
C ILE A 646 17.81 -8.50 23.86
N THR A 647 18.07 -7.33 24.45
CA THR A 647 18.50 -6.12 23.75
C THR A 647 19.99 -6.06 23.44
N VAL A 648 20.81 -6.96 24.02
CA VAL A 648 22.27 -6.94 23.88
C VAL A 648 22.75 -8.12 23.03
N PRO A 649 23.25 -7.89 21.80
CA PRO A 649 23.85 -8.95 20.99
C PRO A 649 25.14 -9.50 21.60
N THR A 650 25.47 -10.75 21.29
CA THR A 650 26.76 -11.33 21.63
C THR A 650 27.86 -10.79 20.73
N GLN A 651 29.11 -10.84 21.19
CA GLN A 651 30.27 -10.43 20.40
C GLN A 651 30.39 -11.25 19.12
N GLU A 652 30.17 -12.56 19.19
CA GLU A 652 30.27 -13.50 18.07
C GLU A 652 29.30 -13.16 16.95
N GLN A 653 28.07 -12.75 17.30
CA GLN A 653 27.05 -12.34 16.35
C GLN A 653 27.45 -11.04 15.62
N CYS A 654 28.02 -10.08 16.35
CA CYS A 654 28.52 -8.83 15.78
C CYS A 654 29.71 -9.11 14.85
N GLU A 655 30.68 -9.90 15.31
CA GLU A 655 31.88 -10.23 14.55
C GLU A 655 31.54 -10.94 13.23
N LEU A 656 30.61 -11.90 13.27
CA LEU A 656 30.11 -12.59 12.07
C LEU A 656 29.59 -11.58 11.03
N SER A 657 28.64 -10.72 11.40
CA SER A 657 28.03 -9.77 10.47
C SER A 657 28.99 -8.66 10.01
N TYR A 658 29.99 -8.27 10.80
CA TYR A 658 31.00 -7.32 10.34
C TYR A 658 31.97 -7.93 9.33
N ARG A 659 32.32 -9.22 9.47
CA ARG A 659 33.11 -9.94 8.46
C ARG A 659 32.32 -10.12 7.16
N GLU A 660 31.05 -10.52 7.24
CA GLU A 660 30.13 -10.56 6.09
C GLU A 660 30.04 -9.19 5.38
N MET A 661 29.97 -8.08 6.15
CA MET A 661 30.00 -6.72 5.61
C MET A 661 31.30 -6.41 4.86
N ASN A 662 32.44 -6.86 5.37
CA ASN A 662 33.75 -6.66 4.74
C ASN A 662 33.87 -7.41 3.42
N VAL A 663 33.36 -8.65 3.34
CA VAL A 663 33.27 -9.40 2.07
C VAL A 663 32.36 -8.68 1.08
N SER A 664 31.21 -8.19 1.53
CA SER A 664 30.27 -7.41 0.71
C SER A 664 30.94 -6.16 0.11
N ARG A 665 31.77 -5.46 0.89
CA ARG A 665 32.57 -4.31 0.41
C ARG A 665 33.53 -4.71 -0.70
N ILE A 666 34.25 -5.82 -0.53
CA ILE A 666 35.21 -6.31 -1.53
C ILE A 666 34.47 -6.70 -2.81
N LEU A 667 33.30 -7.34 -2.72
CA LEU A 667 32.46 -7.57 -3.90
C LEU A 667 32.10 -6.25 -4.60
N LYS A 668 31.68 -5.23 -3.85
CA LYS A 668 31.36 -3.90 -4.40
C LYS A 668 32.53 -3.29 -5.18
N GLU A 669 33.75 -3.39 -4.66
CA GLU A 669 34.97 -2.88 -5.29
C GLU A 669 35.32 -3.60 -6.61
N ASN A 670 34.82 -4.81 -6.82
CA ASN A 670 35.08 -5.63 -8.01
C ASN A 670 33.98 -5.56 -9.09
N ILE A 671 32.94 -4.75 -8.90
CA ILE A 671 31.83 -4.57 -9.85
C ILE A 671 32.00 -3.24 -10.62
N ASP A 672 31.73 -3.24 -11.93
CA ASP A 672 31.78 -2.01 -12.75
C ASP A 672 30.64 -1.03 -12.37
N ASN A 673 31.01 0.16 -11.92
CA ASN A 673 30.10 1.20 -11.40
C ASN A 673 29.06 1.70 -12.42
N LYS A 674 29.24 1.45 -13.73
CA LYS A 674 28.39 2.03 -14.79
C LYS A 674 26.92 1.61 -14.78
N PHE A 675 26.50 0.59 -14.01
CA PHE A 675 25.10 0.14 -13.96
C PHE A 675 24.40 0.35 -12.59
N ILE A 676 25.15 0.53 -11.49
CA ILE A 676 24.59 0.37 -10.12
C ILE A 676 24.75 1.63 -9.24
N ASP A 677 25.25 2.73 -9.80
CA ASP A 677 25.56 3.97 -9.07
C ASP A 677 24.38 4.62 -8.33
N ASN A 678 23.13 4.25 -8.65
CA ASN A 678 21.94 4.73 -7.95
C ASN A 678 21.28 3.72 -6.99
N LYS A 679 21.82 2.51 -6.85
CA LYS A 679 21.20 1.44 -6.01
C LYS A 679 22.10 0.88 -4.91
N LEU A 680 23.42 1.03 -5.00
CA LEU A 680 24.34 0.47 -4.00
C LEU A 680 24.54 1.43 -2.83
N SER A 681 24.23 0.98 -1.61
CA SER A 681 24.51 1.75 -0.40
C SER A 681 26.02 1.89 -0.16
N GLU A 682 26.44 2.98 0.48
CA GLU A 682 27.83 3.16 0.89
C GLU A 682 28.20 2.08 1.94
N ILE A 683 29.34 1.42 1.75
CA ILE A 683 29.88 0.41 2.67
C ILE A 683 31.28 0.88 3.05
N LYS A 684 31.43 1.40 4.26
CA LYS A 684 32.73 1.87 4.78
C LYS A 684 33.45 0.71 5.45
N PHE A 685 34.77 0.71 5.33
CA PHE A 685 35.62 -0.17 6.13
C PHE A 685 35.43 0.14 7.61
N ASN A 686 35.42 -0.90 8.44
CA ASN A 686 35.30 -0.76 9.87
C ASN A 686 36.40 -1.55 10.57
N ASP A 687 37.31 -0.84 11.24
CA ASP A 687 38.47 -1.42 11.92
C ASP A 687 38.08 -2.27 13.14
N SER A 688 36.94 -1.98 13.78
CA SER A 688 36.41 -2.78 14.89
C SER A 688 35.26 -3.68 14.41
N LEU A 689 35.34 -4.96 14.77
CA LEU A 689 34.34 -5.98 14.47
C LEU A 689 33.21 -6.01 15.53
N ASP A 690 33.30 -5.21 16.59
CA ASP A 690 32.30 -5.10 17.65
C ASP A 690 31.81 -3.64 17.83
N PRO A 691 30.51 -3.34 17.61
CA PRO A 691 29.92 -2.04 17.92
C PRO A 691 30.18 -1.53 19.35
N LEU A 692 30.36 -2.42 20.33
CA LEU A 692 30.60 -2.06 21.72
C LEU A 692 31.91 -1.27 21.89
N ASP A 693 32.97 -1.61 21.15
CA ASP A 693 34.25 -0.89 21.20
C ASP A 693 34.08 0.59 20.84
N LYS A 694 33.26 0.87 19.82
CA LYS A 694 32.94 2.22 19.41
C LYS A 694 32.18 2.96 20.49
N LEU A 695 31.15 2.33 21.05
CA LEU A 695 30.35 2.91 22.13
C LEU A 695 31.24 3.27 23.34
N LEU A 696 32.11 2.35 23.77
CA LEU A 696 33.03 2.57 24.88
C LEU A 696 34.06 3.68 24.58
N THR A 697 34.50 3.81 23.33
CA THR A 697 35.42 4.87 22.90
C THR A 697 34.76 6.24 22.90
N THR A 698 33.52 6.34 22.39
CA THR A 698 32.73 7.58 22.43
C THR A 698 32.47 8.03 23.86
N VAL A 699 32.11 7.11 24.77
CA VAL A 699 31.87 7.45 26.18
C VAL A 699 33.13 7.97 26.86
N LYS A 700 34.32 7.41 26.55
CA LYS A 700 35.60 7.92 27.08
C LYS A 700 35.91 9.34 26.61
N LEU A 701 35.55 9.69 25.37
CA LEU A 701 35.72 11.04 24.82
C LEU A 701 34.77 12.08 25.43
N VAL A 702 33.59 11.67 25.90
CA VAL A 702 32.61 12.57 26.56
C VAL A 702 32.93 12.79 28.05
N ARG A 703 33.61 11.82 28.68
CA ARG A 703 34.00 11.90 30.11
C ARG A 703 35.31 12.68 30.34
N ASN A 704 36.10 12.90 29.29
CA ASN A 704 37.30 13.74 29.30
C ASN A 704 36.94 15.12 28.75
#